data_AF-A0A246DSL9-F1
#
_entry.id   AF-A0A246DSL9-F1
#
_cell.length_a   1.000
_cell.length_b   1.000
_cell.length_c   1.000
_cell.angle_alpha   90.00
_cell.angle_beta   90.00
_cell.angle_gamma   90.00
#
_symmetry.space_group_name_H-M   'P 1'
#
loop_
_entity.id
_entity.type
_entity.pdbx_description
1 polymer ?
#
loop_
_entity_poly.entity_id
_entity_poly.type
_entity_poly.pdbx_seq_one_letter_code
_entity_poly.pdbx_strand_id
1 'polypeptide(L)'
;MALNILDTNGTTITNTGAEFEAYDVIRDSEANPSVPVSLTVSDSSAADLADELGSASANVTGSSGDNTITTGAGNDTISGGDGADTLNGGAGDDTIYGNAGNDILIGGDGNDRISDGGFAFVLGPDGGLQPEIVNIDGGAGDDLITVERFAPLISGTIDGGAGIDTLQGSALRGLTIENVEVLELADFQVSGSSAQFESFDRIVRSTDPFFSYDPSLVVTDSAHLDLSDELGDLGSRVHGFSGIDVKTGDGNDEFAGSDVNDIFDGSGGNDVINGHDGDDKLTGGAGDDTIDGGAGIDTAAFAGNFVDYSFTVDNGSRVVTSALEGTDTLTDVEFARFADGVYDFATESFTVNSTEPGTPLNILDTNGATITKTGAEFEAYDLIRDSEINPLVAAHLVISDSGTVDLSDELGSGSADVTGSGGDNVITTGAGNDTIAGGDGSDTLIGGAGSDWINGGVGNDTLNGGDGNDHISGDIGNDVIRGGAGNDTIDDGELFGLNPEVVDIDAGDGDDFIAVETFAPMNLGTIDGGAGIDTLRTGSLLGLTIKNIEVLETAGYTVAGSSAQFESLDKIVWSTDPFGDFRASVALTDSAHLDLSDELGDLGSFVAGNAFGIDVKTGGGDDEFTGTDGNDIFKGSGGNDILNGNAGNEKLTGGAGNDAIDGGAGIDTALFSGNFANYSFAVNNGDHILTSAAEGTDTLTDVEFARFADGIYDFATESFTPKSNAAPTNVQLSKTALSEDTPIWTTVGLLSAKDADGDTLTYTLLDGADDHFRLKGNRIVTSKALDYETAKSHTIKVAVSDGKVTVEKEITINVLDVNEAPVNQAPIKLSFSRSSISENVAIGTSVGLLSAVDPEGGTVKWRLTDDADGIFKLVGNKIQTKAAIDYESTHSLTFTAEAYDAAGNITSHDFTLAVKDIFEPSSLLHDALI
;
A
#
# COMPACT_ATOMS: atom_id res chain seq x y z
N MET A 1 -35.91 -18.08 33.03
CA MET A 1 -35.11 -17.25 33.97
C MET A 1 -35.97 -16.04 34.32
N ALA A 2 -35.59 -15.18 35.28
CA ALA A 2 -36.35 -13.94 35.48
C ALA A 2 -35.99 -12.98 34.34
N LEU A 3 -36.99 -12.33 33.75
CA LEU A 3 -36.81 -11.32 32.70
C LEU A 3 -36.01 -10.14 33.29
N ASN A 4 -34.90 -9.77 32.67
CA ASN A 4 -34.10 -8.61 33.01
C ASN A 4 -34.74 -7.37 32.38
N ILE A 5 -35.45 -6.56 33.16
CA ILE A 5 -36.22 -5.42 32.65
C ILE A 5 -35.56 -4.11 33.09
N LEU A 6 -35.39 -3.19 32.14
CA LEU A 6 -35.03 -1.79 32.41
C LEU A 6 -36.29 -0.91 32.41
N ASP A 7 -36.66 -0.37 33.58
CA ASP A 7 -37.70 0.66 33.73
C ASP A 7 -37.06 2.05 33.82
N THR A 8 -37.19 2.90 32.78
CA THR A 8 -36.54 4.22 32.72
C THR A 8 -37.21 5.27 33.62
N ASN A 9 -38.47 5.05 33.99
CA ASN A 9 -39.34 5.89 34.82
C ASN A 9 -39.35 7.38 34.41
N GLY A 10 -39.36 7.63 33.10
CA GLY A 10 -39.38 8.97 32.51
C GLY A 10 -38.05 9.72 32.61
N THR A 11 -36.94 9.02 32.86
CA THR A 11 -35.59 9.60 32.89
C THR A 11 -34.76 9.10 31.71
N THR A 12 -33.86 9.95 31.21
CA THR A 12 -32.86 9.53 30.22
C THR A 12 -31.85 8.59 30.87
N ILE A 13 -31.69 7.40 30.29
CA ILE A 13 -30.70 6.41 30.74
C ILE A 13 -29.49 6.46 29.81
N THR A 14 -28.29 6.52 30.37
CA THR A 14 -27.03 6.55 29.62
C THR A 14 -26.19 5.33 29.97
N ASN A 15 -25.98 4.45 29.00
CA ASN A 15 -25.21 3.20 29.11
C ASN A 15 -24.40 2.98 27.83
N THR A 16 -23.53 1.96 27.80
CA THR A 16 -22.94 1.48 26.53
C THR A 16 -23.97 0.69 25.71
N GLY A 17 -23.79 0.55 24.40
CA GLY A 17 -24.63 -0.29 23.55
C GLY A 17 -24.77 -1.72 24.11
N ALA A 18 -23.63 -2.37 24.38
CA ALA A 18 -23.59 -3.69 25.00
C ALA A 18 -24.22 -3.80 26.42
N GLU A 19 -24.44 -2.68 27.11
CA GLU A 19 -25.13 -2.66 28.40
C GLU A 19 -26.66 -2.59 28.23
N PHE A 20 -27.15 -2.02 27.13
CA PHE A 20 -28.57 -2.06 26.78
C PHE A 20 -28.99 -3.46 26.30
N GLU A 21 -28.18 -4.12 25.47
CA GLU A 21 -28.33 -5.51 25.00
C GLU A 21 -28.40 -6.57 26.12
N ALA A 22 -28.00 -6.20 27.33
CA ALA A 22 -28.04 -7.11 28.46
C ALA A 22 -29.46 -7.26 29.04
N TYR A 23 -30.39 -6.38 28.67
CA TYR A 23 -31.78 -6.41 29.11
C TYR A 23 -32.62 -7.27 28.15
N ASP A 24 -33.70 -7.86 28.66
CA ASP A 24 -34.67 -8.58 27.82
C ASP A 24 -35.83 -7.64 27.39
N VAL A 25 -36.05 -6.53 28.12
CA VAL A 25 -37.10 -5.53 27.85
C VAL A 25 -36.68 -4.16 28.39
N ILE A 26 -36.83 -3.11 27.58
CA ILE A 26 -36.69 -1.70 27.96
C ILE A 26 -38.07 -1.02 27.84
N ARG A 27 -38.48 -0.28 28.87
CA ARG A 27 -39.76 0.45 28.88
C ARG A 27 -39.73 1.64 29.83
N ASP A 28 -40.68 2.57 29.69
CA ASP A 28 -40.81 3.69 30.63
C ASP A 28 -41.14 3.21 32.04
N SER A 29 -42.27 2.54 32.21
CA SER A 29 -42.68 2.01 33.51
C SER A 29 -43.71 0.91 33.35
N GLU A 30 -43.84 0.04 34.35
CA GLU A 30 -44.91 -0.96 34.39
C GLU A 30 -46.32 -0.35 34.25
N ALA A 31 -46.51 0.88 34.71
CA ALA A 31 -47.78 1.59 34.65
C ALA A 31 -48.08 2.20 33.26
N ASN A 32 -47.04 2.59 32.51
CA ASN A 32 -47.15 3.21 31.19
C ASN A 32 -46.07 2.66 30.22
N PRO A 33 -46.14 1.38 29.85
CA PRO A 33 -45.07 0.74 29.07
C PRO A 33 -44.94 1.26 27.62
N SER A 34 -45.92 2.04 27.15
CA SER A 34 -45.98 2.59 25.79
C SER A 34 -45.58 4.07 25.70
N VAL A 35 -45.09 4.67 26.79
CA VAL A 35 -44.54 6.03 26.75
C VAL A 35 -43.14 5.95 26.16
N PRO A 36 -42.77 6.87 25.25
CA PRO A 36 -41.44 6.87 24.66
C PRO A 36 -40.35 6.88 25.73
N VAL A 37 -39.39 5.97 25.63
CA VAL A 37 -38.20 5.99 26.49
C VAL A 37 -37.19 7.01 25.97
N SER A 38 -36.22 7.40 26.80
CA SER A 38 -35.11 8.23 26.36
C SER A 38 -33.80 7.55 26.74
N LEU A 39 -32.96 7.26 25.75
CA LEU A 39 -31.74 6.48 25.88
C LEU A 39 -30.56 7.26 25.27
N THR A 40 -29.38 7.12 25.86
CA THR A 40 -28.14 7.66 25.33
C THR A 40 -27.11 6.53 25.27
N VAL A 41 -26.65 6.21 24.06
CA VAL A 41 -25.56 5.26 23.82
C VAL A 41 -24.25 6.02 23.99
N SER A 42 -23.51 5.69 25.06
CA SER A 42 -22.36 6.49 25.52
C SER A 42 -21.02 6.13 24.89
N ASP A 43 -20.99 5.07 24.10
CA ASP A 43 -19.82 4.56 23.38
C ASP A 43 -20.17 4.20 21.93
N SER A 44 -19.19 3.71 21.17
CA SER A 44 -19.33 3.27 19.78
C SER A 44 -19.63 1.77 19.66
N SER A 45 -20.15 1.13 20.72
CA SER A 45 -20.57 -0.27 20.64
C SER A 45 -21.96 -0.35 19.99
N ALA A 46 -22.20 -1.38 19.18
CA ALA A 46 -23.49 -1.59 18.55
C ALA A 46 -24.61 -1.72 19.61
N ALA A 47 -25.73 -1.06 19.34
CA ALA A 47 -26.95 -1.10 20.14
C ALA A 47 -28.11 -1.53 19.22
N ASP A 48 -28.37 -2.83 19.14
CA ASP A 48 -29.49 -3.45 18.45
C ASP A 48 -30.68 -3.58 19.42
N LEU A 49 -31.40 -2.48 19.64
CA LEU A 49 -32.43 -2.38 20.66
C LEU A 49 -33.79 -2.96 20.24
N ALA A 50 -33.84 -3.67 19.11
CA ALA A 50 -35.08 -4.06 18.46
C ALA A 50 -35.94 -4.99 19.33
N ASP A 51 -35.34 -6.01 19.96
CA ASP A 51 -36.08 -6.96 20.78
C ASP A 51 -36.29 -6.46 22.22
N GLU A 52 -35.42 -5.59 22.75
CA GLU A 52 -35.64 -4.97 24.05
C GLU A 52 -36.74 -3.91 24.03
N LEU A 53 -36.78 -3.06 23.01
CA LEU A 53 -37.84 -2.05 22.86
C LEU A 53 -39.15 -2.68 22.38
N GLY A 54 -39.07 -3.68 21.51
CA GLY A 54 -40.23 -4.39 20.98
C GLY A 54 -41.16 -3.45 20.21
N SER A 55 -42.21 -2.93 20.85
CA SER A 55 -43.16 -1.98 20.23
C SER A 55 -43.24 -0.65 21.00
N ALA A 56 -42.28 -0.39 21.88
CA ALA A 56 -42.22 0.84 22.66
C ALA A 56 -41.40 1.87 21.90
N SER A 57 -41.96 3.06 21.71
CA SER A 57 -41.22 4.20 21.17
C SER A 57 -40.00 4.57 22.02
N ALA A 58 -38.99 5.17 21.42
CA ALA A 58 -37.73 5.55 22.01
C ALA A 58 -37.20 6.85 21.40
N ASN A 59 -36.50 7.63 22.22
CA ASN A 59 -35.64 8.72 21.76
C ASN A 59 -34.22 8.29 22.07
N VAL A 60 -33.45 7.92 21.05
CA VAL A 60 -32.10 7.38 21.19
C VAL A 60 -31.11 8.39 20.63
N THR A 61 -30.11 8.74 21.44
CA THR A 61 -29.01 9.61 21.01
C THR A 61 -27.70 8.85 21.12
N GLY A 62 -26.95 8.82 20.02
CA GLY A 62 -25.59 8.29 19.95
C GLY A 62 -24.55 9.22 20.59
N SER A 63 -23.31 8.86 20.38
CA SER A 63 -22.12 9.52 20.92
C SER A 63 -21.56 10.52 19.89
N SER A 64 -20.23 10.71 19.86
CA SER A 64 -19.56 11.55 18.86
C SER A 64 -18.55 10.74 18.04
N GLY A 65 -18.77 9.45 17.93
CA GLY A 65 -18.00 8.56 17.08
C GLY A 65 -18.91 7.44 16.59
N ASP A 66 -18.46 6.76 15.56
CA ASP A 66 -19.23 5.83 14.73
C ASP A 66 -20.18 4.91 15.54
N ASN A 67 -21.47 5.17 15.43
CA ASN A 67 -22.53 4.51 16.18
C ASN A 67 -23.37 3.60 15.27
N THR A 68 -23.54 2.33 15.67
CA THR A 68 -24.54 1.43 15.07
C THR A 68 -25.73 1.29 16.00
N ILE A 69 -26.89 1.83 15.62
CA ILE A 69 -28.10 1.86 16.45
C ILE A 69 -29.30 1.35 15.64
N THR A 70 -29.95 0.30 16.14
CA THR A 70 -31.23 -0.20 15.62
C THR A 70 -32.29 -0.05 16.70
N THR A 71 -33.48 0.42 16.34
CA THR A 71 -34.64 0.51 17.25
C THR A 71 -35.76 -0.46 16.89
N GLY A 72 -36.93 -0.31 17.51
CA GLY A 72 -37.96 -1.34 17.57
C GLY A 72 -39.08 -1.12 16.56
N ALA A 73 -40.26 -1.67 16.87
CA ALA A 73 -41.50 -1.49 16.11
C ALA A 73 -42.36 -0.31 16.63
N GLY A 74 -41.75 0.67 17.29
CA GLY A 74 -42.44 1.86 17.80
C GLY A 74 -41.98 3.10 17.04
N ASN A 75 -42.77 4.17 17.09
CA ASN A 75 -42.37 5.45 16.48
C ASN A 75 -41.18 6.06 17.26
N ASP A 76 -40.00 5.88 16.72
CA ASP A 76 -38.71 6.14 17.34
C ASP A 76 -38.11 7.46 16.84
N THR A 77 -37.22 8.04 17.63
CA THR A 77 -36.44 9.21 17.23
C THR A 77 -34.98 8.91 17.50
N ILE A 78 -34.18 8.81 16.44
CA ILE A 78 -32.76 8.46 16.51
C ILE A 78 -31.93 9.67 16.10
N SER A 79 -30.86 9.94 16.84
CA SER A 79 -29.85 10.92 16.45
C SER A 79 -28.47 10.28 16.63
N GLY A 80 -27.71 10.13 15.54
CA GLY A 80 -26.39 9.48 15.52
C GLY A 80 -25.34 10.31 16.27
N GLY A 81 -25.16 11.55 15.84
CA GLY A 81 -24.24 12.50 16.48
C GLY A 81 -23.15 12.95 15.52
N ASP A 82 -21.91 13.01 15.99
CA ASP A 82 -20.78 13.12 15.06
C ASP A 82 -20.25 11.70 14.79
N GLY A 83 -19.69 11.42 13.61
CA GLY A 83 -19.12 10.11 13.28
C GLY A 83 -19.76 9.51 12.04
N ALA A 84 -19.23 8.39 11.54
CA ALA A 84 -19.90 7.63 10.48
C ALA A 84 -20.88 6.65 11.12
N ASP A 85 -22.16 7.04 11.17
CA ASP A 85 -23.19 6.32 11.90
C ASP A 85 -23.98 5.35 11.01
N THR A 86 -24.54 4.31 11.60
CA THR A 86 -25.49 3.38 10.95
C THR A 86 -26.73 3.29 11.82
N LEU A 87 -27.82 3.92 11.37
CA LEU A 87 -29.05 4.10 12.13
C LEU A 87 -30.20 3.38 11.44
N ASN A 88 -30.98 2.59 12.20
CA ASN A 88 -32.14 1.87 11.69
C ASN A 88 -33.37 2.07 12.60
N GLY A 89 -34.44 2.66 12.07
CA GLY A 89 -35.70 2.93 12.76
C GLY A 89 -36.45 1.67 13.15
N GLY A 90 -36.58 0.75 12.19
CA GLY A 90 -37.21 -0.54 12.37
C GLY A 90 -38.62 -0.53 11.81
N ALA A 91 -39.64 -0.50 12.65
CA ALA A 91 -41.03 -0.34 12.18
C ALA A 91 -41.75 0.73 13.00
N GLY A 92 -42.70 1.43 12.39
CA GLY A 92 -43.32 2.61 12.98
C GLY A 92 -42.96 3.85 12.17
N ASP A 93 -43.60 4.98 12.48
CA ASP A 93 -43.24 6.25 11.83
C ASP A 93 -42.10 6.89 12.63
N ASP A 94 -40.89 6.75 12.13
CA ASP A 94 -39.66 7.07 12.80
C ASP A 94 -39.11 8.44 12.36
N THR A 95 -38.20 8.97 13.16
CA THR A 95 -37.48 10.21 12.83
C THR A 95 -36.00 10.01 13.06
N ILE A 96 -35.22 10.03 11.99
CA ILE A 96 -33.80 9.69 12.02
C ILE A 96 -32.98 10.92 11.63
N TYR A 97 -31.99 11.24 12.46
CA TYR A 97 -31.03 12.31 12.23
C TYR A 97 -29.61 11.72 12.19
N GLY A 98 -28.97 11.67 11.03
CA GLY A 98 -27.55 11.29 10.91
C GLY A 98 -26.65 12.29 11.66
N ASN A 99 -26.81 13.56 11.28
CA ASN A 99 -26.02 14.73 11.70
C ASN A 99 -24.68 14.79 10.97
N ALA A 100 -23.52 14.73 11.62
CA ALA A 100 -22.24 15.02 10.97
C ALA A 100 -21.40 13.77 10.73
N GLY A 101 -21.22 13.39 9.47
CA GLY A 101 -20.35 12.30 9.06
C GLY A 101 -20.87 11.61 7.81
N ASN A 102 -20.30 10.45 7.48
CA ASN A 102 -20.79 9.64 6.38
C ASN A 102 -21.74 8.59 6.97
N ASP A 103 -23.03 8.87 6.91
CA ASP A 103 -24.05 8.10 7.62
C ASP A 103 -24.78 7.12 6.70
N ILE A 104 -25.22 6.01 7.28
CA ILE A 104 -26.15 5.05 6.68
C ILE A 104 -27.45 5.10 7.48
N LEU A 105 -28.53 5.58 6.87
CA LEU A 105 -29.81 5.80 7.53
C LEU A 105 -30.89 4.90 6.91
N ILE A 106 -31.54 4.09 7.73
CA ILE A 106 -32.58 3.14 7.30
C ILE A 106 -33.86 3.46 8.07
N GLY A 107 -34.92 3.88 7.39
CA GLY A 107 -36.24 4.13 7.99
C GLY A 107 -36.86 2.83 8.47
N GLY A 108 -37.26 1.99 7.52
CA GLY A 108 -37.85 0.68 7.78
C GLY A 108 -39.33 0.64 7.39
N ASP A 109 -40.18 -0.05 8.14
CA ASP A 109 -41.62 -0.10 7.84
C ASP A 109 -42.35 1.10 8.49
N GLY A 110 -42.89 2.05 7.74
CA GLY A 110 -43.67 3.16 8.27
C GLY A 110 -43.47 4.43 7.46
N ASN A 111 -44.09 5.53 7.87
CA ASN A 111 -43.89 6.81 7.18
C ASN A 111 -42.80 7.62 7.92
N ASP A 112 -41.57 7.45 7.49
CA ASP A 112 -40.40 7.90 8.19
C ASP A 112 -39.99 9.32 7.80
N ARG A 113 -39.23 9.95 8.70
CA ARG A 113 -38.63 11.28 8.49
C ARG A 113 -37.13 11.15 8.67
N ILE A 114 -36.41 11.09 7.57
CA ILE A 114 -34.98 10.88 7.57
C ILE A 114 -34.31 12.19 7.20
N SER A 115 -33.34 12.62 8.01
CA SER A 115 -32.59 13.83 7.75
C SER A 115 -31.10 13.54 7.91
N ASP A 116 -30.35 13.85 6.86
CA ASP A 116 -28.91 13.86 6.89
C ASP A 116 -28.37 15.29 6.74
N GLY A 117 -27.38 15.65 7.55
CA GLY A 117 -26.79 17.00 7.54
C GLY A 117 -26.34 17.55 8.89
N GLY A 118 -25.06 17.88 8.97
CA GLY A 118 -24.40 18.50 10.12
C GLY A 118 -23.32 19.51 9.71
N PHE A 119 -23.19 20.63 10.43
CA PHE A 119 -22.40 21.83 10.05
C PHE A 119 -20.86 21.70 10.01
N ALA A 120 -20.29 20.50 9.85
CA ALA A 120 -18.85 20.30 9.88
C ALA A 120 -18.29 19.88 8.52
N PHE A 121 -17.70 20.83 7.79
CA PHE A 121 -16.82 20.51 6.66
C PHE A 121 -15.72 19.55 7.13
N VAL A 122 -15.75 18.30 6.64
CA VAL A 122 -14.67 17.36 6.88
C VAL A 122 -13.46 17.80 6.06
N LEU A 123 -12.40 18.22 6.74
CA LEU A 123 -11.13 18.51 6.10
C LEU A 123 -10.34 17.22 5.94
N GLY A 124 -9.96 16.89 4.71
CA GLY A 124 -9.07 15.79 4.39
C GLY A 124 -7.69 15.96 5.02
N PRO A 125 -6.85 14.92 5.02
CA PRO A 125 -5.47 14.96 5.54
C PRO A 125 -4.60 16.05 4.89
N ASP A 126 -4.99 16.51 3.71
CA ASP A 126 -4.38 17.55 2.88
C ASP A 126 -4.98 18.96 3.10
N GLY A 127 -6.06 19.06 3.88
CA GLY A 127 -6.81 20.29 4.11
C GLY A 127 -7.83 20.62 3.02
N GLY A 128 -8.14 19.70 2.11
CA GLY A 128 -9.25 19.80 1.16
C GLY A 128 -10.61 19.50 1.81
N LEU A 129 -11.72 19.93 1.20
CA LEU A 129 -13.07 19.51 1.62
C LEU A 129 -13.28 18.06 1.13
N GLN A 130 -13.70 17.14 2.00
CA GLN A 130 -14.13 15.80 1.60
C GLN A 130 -15.60 15.83 1.16
N PRO A 131 -16.00 15.01 0.17
CA PRO A 131 -17.41 14.74 -0.12
C PRO A 131 -18.09 14.10 1.09
N GLU A 132 -19.34 14.47 1.34
CA GLU A 132 -20.23 13.79 2.28
C GLU A 132 -20.91 12.64 1.53
N ILE A 133 -20.83 11.41 2.07
CA ILE A 133 -21.51 10.24 1.50
C ILE A 133 -22.83 10.08 2.22
N VAL A 134 -23.92 10.31 1.50
CA VAL A 134 -25.30 10.17 1.97
C VAL A 134 -25.83 8.82 1.51
N ASN A 135 -26.11 7.90 2.44
CA ASN A 135 -26.71 6.61 2.11
C ASN A 135 -28.01 6.41 2.91
N ILE A 136 -29.14 6.57 2.23
CA ILE A 136 -30.47 6.56 2.84
C ILE A 136 -31.34 5.50 2.16
N ASP A 137 -31.98 4.66 2.98
CA ASP A 137 -33.03 3.72 2.59
C ASP A 137 -34.29 4.08 3.39
N GLY A 138 -35.32 4.60 2.72
CA GLY A 138 -36.62 4.93 3.32
C GLY A 138 -37.31 3.70 3.88
N GLY A 139 -37.30 2.61 3.11
CA GLY A 139 -37.97 1.37 3.47
C GLY A 139 -39.37 1.27 2.87
N ALA A 140 -40.40 1.09 3.69
CA ALA A 140 -41.77 0.87 3.22
C ALA A 140 -42.74 1.85 3.87
N GLY A 141 -43.27 2.78 3.10
CA GLY A 141 -44.26 3.76 3.52
C GLY A 141 -44.18 5.00 2.66
N ASP A 142 -44.83 6.08 3.07
CA ASP A 142 -44.65 7.37 2.37
C ASP A 142 -43.64 8.19 3.18
N ASP A 143 -42.37 8.15 2.78
CA ASP A 143 -41.23 8.67 3.52
C ASP A 143 -40.88 10.10 3.13
N LEU A 144 -40.30 10.84 4.08
CA LEU A 144 -39.75 12.17 3.86
C LEU A 144 -38.25 12.17 4.14
N ILE A 145 -37.48 12.34 3.08
CA ILE A 145 -36.02 12.40 3.12
C ILE A 145 -35.59 13.84 2.94
N THR A 146 -34.80 14.35 3.89
CA THR A 146 -34.27 15.72 3.88
C THR A 146 -32.76 15.70 3.88
N VAL A 147 -32.15 16.28 2.86
CA VAL A 147 -30.70 16.48 2.79
C VAL A 147 -30.41 17.95 3.09
N GLU A 148 -29.95 18.26 4.30
CA GLU A 148 -29.70 19.64 4.72
C GLU A 148 -28.45 20.24 4.01
N ARG A 149 -28.55 21.52 3.61
CA ARG A 149 -27.71 22.21 2.60
C ARG A 149 -26.20 22.37 2.86
N PHE A 150 -25.45 22.50 1.74
CA PHE A 150 -24.12 23.12 1.51
C PHE A 150 -22.84 22.26 1.62
N ALA A 151 -22.89 20.94 1.43
CA ALA A 151 -21.71 20.27 0.91
C ALA A 151 -21.66 20.49 -0.63
N PRO A 152 -20.70 21.25 -1.18
CA PRO A 152 -20.56 21.41 -2.63
C PRO A 152 -20.22 20.09 -3.35
N LEU A 153 -19.90 19.04 -2.59
CA LEU A 153 -19.68 17.66 -3.02
C LEU A 153 -20.51 16.76 -2.10
N ILE A 154 -21.64 16.26 -2.58
CA ILE A 154 -22.38 15.13 -1.99
C ILE A 154 -22.30 13.94 -2.96
N SER A 155 -22.30 12.73 -2.42
CA SER A 155 -22.35 11.49 -3.20
C SER A 155 -23.10 10.41 -2.43
N GLY A 156 -23.49 9.33 -3.10
CA GLY A 156 -24.14 8.18 -2.45
C GLY A 156 -25.55 7.93 -2.99
N THR A 157 -26.33 7.13 -2.28
CA THR A 157 -27.62 6.62 -2.74
C THR A 157 -28.74 7.06 -1.83
N ILE A 158 -29.84 7.51 -2.41
CA ILE A 158 -31.12 7.72 -1.74
C ILE A 158 -32.12 6.78 -2.40
N ASP A 159 -32.54 5.76 -1.67
CA ASP A 159 -33.63 4.87 -2.05
C ASP A 159 -34.86 5.22 -1.20
N GLY A 160 -35.94 5.67 -1.83
CA GLY A 160 -37.21 5.89 -1.13
C GLY A 160 -37.89 4.59 -0.70
N GLY A 161 -37.60 3.50 -1.40
CA GLY A 161 -38.18 2.19 -1.14
C GLY A 161 -39.59 2.04 -1.71
N ALA A 162 -40.55 1.61 -0.88
CA ALA A 162 -41.89 1.25 -1.32
C ALA A 162 -42.95 2.21 -0.78
N GLY A 163 -43.38 3.18 -1.59
CA GLY A 163 -44.58 3.95 -1.34
C GLY A 163 -44.70 5.16 -2.24
N ILE A 164 -44.94 6.33 -1.66
CA ILE A 164 -44.84 7.62 -2.35
C ILE A 164 -43.88 8.48 -1.54
N ASP A 165 -42.65 8.53 -1.99
CA ASP A 165 -41.54 9.06 -1.22
C ASP A 165 -41.19 10.47 -1.69
N THR A 166 -40.83 11.32 -0.72
CA THR A 166 -40.56 12.74 -0.95
C THR A 166 -39.12 13.09 -0.59
N LEU A 167 -38.39 13.64 -1.55
CA LEU A 167 -37.05 14.20 -1.32
C LEU A 167 -37.11 15.73 -1.22
N GLN A 168 -36.53 16.25 -0.14
CA GLN A 168 -36.22 17.65 0.07
C GLN A 168 -34.69 17.84 0.03
N GLY A 169 -34.19 18.47 -1.04
CA GLY A 169 -32.76 18.68 -1.23
C GLY A 169 -32.43 20.00 -1.91
N SER A 170 -31.18 20.43 -1.81
CA SER A 170 -30.67 21.66 -2.43
C SER A 170 -29.73 21.43 -3.61
N ALA A 171 -29.27 20.19 -3.76
CA ALA A 171 -28.50 19.69 -4.89
C ALA A 171 -28.79 18.18 -5.01
N LEU A 172 -28.95 17.71 -6.23
CA LEU A 172 -29.08 16.30 -6.59
C LEU A 172 -27.78 15.77 -7.21
N ARG A 173 -26.93 16.66 -7.75
CA ARG A 173 -25.64 16.32 -8.37
C ARG A 173 -24.83 15.36 -7.48
N GLY A 174 -24.41 14.23 -8.04
CA GLY A 174 -23.59 13.22 -7.36
C GLY A 174 -24.38 12.16 -6.57
N LEU A 175 -25.70 12.33 -6.40
CA LEU A 175 -26.56 11.34 -5.78
C LEU A 175 -27.19 10.40 -6.82
N THR A 176 -27.22 9.12 -6.49
CA THR A 176 -28.10 8.14 -7.12
C THR A 176 -29.45 8.18 -6.39
N ILE A 177 -30.53 8.44 -7.12
CA ILE A 177 -31.88 8.54 -6.56
C ILE A 177 -32.71 7.39 -7.12
N GLU A 178 -33.25 6.55 -6.25
CA GLU A 178 -34.04 5.38 -6.59
C GLU A 178 -35.38 5.43 -5.85
N ASN A 179 -36.45 5.01 -6.51
CA ASN A 179 -37.79 4.88 -5.92
C ASN A 179 -38.25 6.13 -5.12
N VAL A 180 -37.99 7.33 -5.64
CA VAL A 180 -38.52 8.58 -5.08
C VAL A 180 -39.43 9.25 -6.09
N GLU A 181 -40.72 9.37 -5.77
CA GLU A 181 -41.72 9.90 -6.68
C GLU A 181 -41.82 11.43 -6.66
N VAL A 182 -41.52 12.08 -5.52
CA VAL A 182 -41.79 13.51 -5.33
C VAL A 182 -40.54 14.30 -4.98
N LEU A 183 -40.19 15.29 -5.81
CA LEU A 183 -39.20 16.30 -5.46
C LEU A 183 -39.89 17.54 -4.88
N GLU A 184 -39.66 17.83 -3.60
CA GLU A 184 -40.13 19.05 -2.94
C GLU A 184 -38.99 20.07 -2.79
N LEU A 185 -39.13 21.18 -3.51
CA LEU A 185 -38.10 22.22 -3.55
C LEU A 185 -38.24 23.15 -2.35
N ALA A 186 -37.49 22.86 -1.27
CA ALA A 186 -37.45 23.65 -0.04
C ALA A 186 -36.60 24.93 -0.15
N ASP A 187 -35.80 25.06 -1.21
CA ASP A 187 -34.78 26.08 -1.39
C ASP A 187 -34.93 26.95 -2.63
N PHE A 188 -34.15 28.04 -2.69
CA PHE A 188 -34.19 29.00 -3.80
C PHE A 188 -33.79 28.43 -5.16
N GLN A 189 -32.95 27.39 -5.23
CA GLN A 189 -32.45 26.73 -6.45
C GLN A 189 -32.00 25.29 -6.11
N VAL A 190 -32.35 24.32 -6.95
CA VAL A 190 -31.89 22.93 -6.86
C VAL A 190 -31.19 22.56 -8.16
N SER A 191 -29.99 22.01 -8.05
CA SER A 191 -29.20 21.60 -9.22
C SER A 191 -29.19 20.09 -9.40
N GLY A 192 -29.45 19.59 -10.61
CA GLY A 192 -29.45 18.17 -10.96
C GLY A 192 -29.35 17.94 -12.47
N SER A 193 -29.00 16.73 -12.91
CA SER A 193 -29.02 16.37 -14.34
C SER A 193 -30.45 16.36 -14.89
N SER A 194 -30.61 16.41 -16.21
CA SER A 194 -31.92 16.25 -16.86
C SER A 194 -32.57 14.93 -16.42
N ALA A 195 -31.81 13.84 -16.42
CA ALA A 195 -32.28 12.51 -15.96
C ALA A 195 -32.76 12.51 -14.50
N GLN A 196 -32.09 13.24 -13.61
CA GLN A 196 -32.51 13.32 -12.20
C GLN A 196 -33.82 14.08 -12.04
N PHE A 197 -34.10 15.08 -12.88
CA PHE A 197 -35.37 15.78 -12.79
C PHE A 197 -36.52 14.98 -13.41
N GLU A 198 -36.27 14.26 -14.51
CA GLU A 198 -37.22 13.35 -15.16
C GLU A 198 -37.45 12.03 -14.39
N SER A 199 -36.63 11.71 -13.38
CA SER A 199 -36.82 10.50 -12.58
C SER A 199 -37.97 10.60 -11.57
N PHE A 200 -38.49 11.80 -11.31
CA PHE A 200 -39.58 12.02 -10.37
C PHE A 200 -40.94 11.93 -11.07
N ASP A 201 -41.95 11.35 -10.43
CA ASP A 201 -43.33 11.44 -10.93
C ASP A 201 -43.88 12.88 -10.87
N ARG A 202 -43.38 13.70 -9.93
CA ARG A 202 -43.84 15.08 -9.76
C ARG A 202 -42.89 16.01 -9.02
N ILE A 203 -42.78 17.24 -9.50
CA ILE A 203 -42.08 18.33 -8.82
C ILE A 203 -43.09 19.24 -8.12
N VAL A 204 -42.83 19.61 -6.87
CA VAL A 204 -43.74 20.43 -6.06
C VAL A 204 -43.04 21.60 -5.36
N ARG A 205 -43.83 22.65 -5.09
CA ARG A 205 -43.39 23.75 -4.21
C ARG A 205 -43.22 23.27 -2.78
N SER A 206 -42.29 23.90 -2.07
CA SER A 206 -42.22 23.76 -0.61
C SER A 206 -43.57 24.01 0.04
N THR A 207 -43.90 23.12 0.97
CA THR A 207 -44.98 23.24 1.93
C THR A 207 -44.65 24.21 3.07
N ASP A 208 -43.39 24.68 3.16
CA ASP A 208 -43.00 25.71 4.12
C ASP A 208 -43.66 27.07 3.76
N PRO A 209 -44.48 27.65 4.67
CA PRO A 209 -45.17 28.92 4.41
C PRO A 209 -44.24 30.12 4.22
N PHE A 210 -42.94 30.00 4.50
CA PHE A 210 -41.93 31.04 4.27
C PHE A 210 -41.21 30.93 2.93
N PHE A 211 -41.25 29.75 2.28
CA PHE A 211 -40.53 29.44 1.04
C PHE A 211 -41.48 29.00 -0.09
N SER A 212 -42.53 29.80 -0.36
CA SER A 212 -43.48 29.53 -1.45
C SER A 212 -43.02 30.19 -2.76
N TYR A 213 -41.86 29.77 -3.27
CA TYR A 213 -41.36 30.16 -4.58
C TYR A 213 -41.78 29.14 -5.64
N ASP A 214 -41.78 29.54 -6.91
CA ASP A 214 -41.84 28.59 -8.01
C ASP A 214 -40.60 27.69 -7.97
N PRO A 215 -40.72 26.40 -8.32
CA PRO A 215 -39.60 25.51 -8.57
C PRO A 215 -38.47 26.23 -9.29
N SER A 216 -37.25 26.20 -8.76
CA SER A 216 -36.09 26.71 -9.48
C SER A 216 -35.05 25.62 -9.66
N LEU A 217 -34.85 25.26 -10.92
CA LEU A 217 -34.08 24.12 -11.37
C LEU A 217 -32.84 24.65 -12.09
N VAL A 218 -31.67 24.14 -11.71
CA VAL A 218 -30.40 24.42 -12.38
C VAL A 218 -29.94 23.12 -13.02
N VAL A 219 -30.13 23.01 -14.33
CA VAL A 219 -29.77 21.81 -15.09
C VAL A 219 -28.26 21.78 -15.29
N THR A 220 -27.68 20.58 -15.32
CA THR A 220 -26.25 20.41 -15.04
C THR A 220 -25.45 19.72 -16.12
N ASP A 221 -26.17 19.17 -17.08
CA ASP A 221 -25.77 18.49 -18.31
C ASP A 221 -26.38 19.23 -19.51
N SER A 222 -26.07 18.74 -20.71
CA SER A 222 -26.58 19.29 -21.99
C SER A 222 -27.73 18.45 -22.56
N ALA A 223 -28.26 17.50 -21.78
CA ALA A 223 -29.32 16.60 -22.21
C ALA A 223 -30.67 17.33 -22.30
N HIS A 224 -31.54 16.85 -23.20
CA HIS A 224 -32.94 17.26 -23.25
C HIS A 224 -33.63 17.03 -21.90
N LEU A 225 -34.49 17.96 -21.50
CA LEU A 225 -35.28 17.95 -20.29
C LEU A 225 -36.75 18.20 -20.61
N ASP A 226 -37.59 17.17 -20.54
CA ASP A 226 -39.05 17.28 -20.62
C ASP A 226 -39.63 17.24 -19.20
N LEU A 227 -40.13 18.37 -18.70
CA LEU A 227 -40.78 18.49 -17.38
C LEU A 227 -42.31 18.60 -17.47
N SER A 228 -42.88 18.27 -18.62
CA SER A 228 -44.28 18.59 -18.90
C SER A 228 -45.26 17.81 -18.03
N ASP A 229 -44.95 16.58 -17.63
CA ASP A 229 -45.77 15.78 -16.71
C ASP A 229 -45.41 15.97 -15.23
N GLU A 230 -44.13 16.21 -14.91
CA GLU A 230 -43.66 16.42 -13.55
C GLU A 230 -44.13 17.76 -12.98
N LEU A 231 -44.18 18.81 -13.80
CA LEU A 231 -44.68 20.13 -13.40
C LEU A 231 -46.19 20.27 -13.61
N GLY A 232 -46.75 19.73 -14.70
CA GLY A 232 -48.15 19.98 -15.07
C GLY A 232 -48.46 21.49 -15.15
N ASP A 233 -49.47 21.99 -14.43
CA ASP A 233 -49.82 23.44 -14.43
C ASP A 233 -48.88 24.30 -13.53
N LEU A 234 -47.80 23.73 -12.99
CA LEU A 234 -46.92 24.40 -12.04
C LEU A 234 -45.84 25.21 -12.78
N GLY A 235 -45.90 26.54 -12.68
CA GLY A 235 -44.83 27.40 -13.21
C GLY A 235 -43.50 27.19 -12.49
N SER A 236 -42.41 27.33 -13.22
CA SER A 236 -41.05 26.98 -12.82
C SER A 236 -40.03 28.03 -13.30
N ARG A 237 -38.79 27.92 -12.81
CA ARG A 237 -37.64 28.70 -13.24
C ARG A 237 -36.52 27.75 -13.60
N VAL A 238 -36.22 27.60 -14.88
CA VAL A 238 -35.17 26.70 -15.38
C VAL A 238 -33.97 27.53 -15.83
N HIS A 239 -32.81 27.23 -15.27
CA HIS A 239 -31.54 27.81 -15.66
C HIS A 239 -30.65 26.72 -16.24
N GLY A 240 -30.19 26.93 -17.48
CA GLY A 240 -29.41 25.93 -18.19
C GLY A 240 -27.90 25.99 -17.95
N PHE A 241 -27.25 24.84 -18.16
CA PHE A 241 -25.87 24.71 -18.60
C PHE A 241 -25.81 24.78 -20.14
N SER A 242 -24.62 24.63 -20.75
CA SER A 242 -24.41 24.87 -22.19
C SER A 242 -25.26 23.95 -23.10
N GLY A 243 -26.17 24.50 -23.90
CA GLY A 243 -26.85 23.84 -25.01
C GLY A 243 -27.95 22.88 -24.55
N ILE A 244 -28.91 23.39 -23.79
CA ILE A 244 -29.98 22.57 -23.21
C ILE A 244 -31.26 22.74 -24.00
N ASP A 245 -31.90 21.61 -24.25
CA ASP A 245 -33.26 21.55 -24.77
C ASP A 245 -34.26 21.34 -23.63
N VAL A 246 -35.14 22.31 -23.35
CA VAL A 246 -36.12 22.20 -22.26
C VAL A 246 -37.54 22.31 -22.77
N LYS A 247 -38.40 21.41 -22.31
CA LYS A 247 -39.85 21.55 -22.36
C LYS A 247 -40.42 21.62 -20.95
N THR A 248 -41.24 22.63 -20.65
CA THR A 248 -41.92 22.77 -19.36
C THR A 248 -43.41 22.42 -19.45
N GLY A 249 -44.13 22.52 -18.33
CA GLY A 249 -45.57 22.27 -18.24
C GLY A 249 -46.44 23.47 -18.65
N ASP A 250 -47.75 23.41 -18.38
CA ASP A 250 -48.73 24.48 -18.69
C ASP A 250 -48.69 25.66 -17.67
N GLY A 251 -47.58 25.82 -16.94
CA GLY A 251 -47.37 26.83 -15.90
C GLY A 251 -46.80 28.14 -16.44
N ASN A 252 -46.71 29.21 -15.62
CA ASN A 252 -45.94 30.38 -16.07
C ASN A 252 -44.45 30.13 -15.78
N ASP A 253 -43.68 29.88 -16.82
CA ASP A 253 -42.30 29.46 -16.73
C ASP A 253 -41.31 30.59 -17.03
N GLU A 254 -40.13 30.52 -16.41
CA GLU A 254 -39.02 31.42 -16.69
C GLU A 254 -37.78 30.61 -17.08
N PHE A 255 -37.30 30.79 -18.31
CA PHE A 255 -36.12 30.13 -18.85
C PHE A 255 -34.99 31.12 -19.11
N ALA A 256 -33.78 30.72 -18.75
CA ALA A 256 -32.56 31.37 -19.17
C ALA A 256 -31.61 30.34 -19.79
N GLY A 257 -31.37 30.50 -21.09
CA GLY A 257 -30.43 29.74 -21.91
C GLY A 257 -28.97 30.07 -21.62
N SER A 258 -28.12 29.67 -22.54
CA SER A 258 -26.67 29.58 -22.41
C SER A 258 -25.95 30.42 -23.47
N ASP A 259 -24.64 30.20 -23.66
CA ASP A 259 -23.87 30.91 -24.69
C ASP A 259 -23.74 30.08 -26.01
N VAL A 260 -24.57 29.05 -26.17
CA VAL A 260 -24.67 28.20 -27.37
C VAL A 260 -26.14 28.03 -27.76
N ASN A 261 -26.40 27.42 -28.92
CA ASN A 261 -27.76 27.21 -29.41
C ASN A 261 -28.60 26.40 -28.40
N ASP A 262 -29.73 26.96 -27.98
CA ASP A 262 -30.68 26.29 -27.08
C ASP A 262 -32.04 26.09 -27.77
N ILE A 263 -32.78 25.05 -27.35
CA ILE A 263 -34.17 24.83 -27.74
C ILE A 263 -35.08 24.91 -26.51
N PHE A 264 -36.12 25.74 -26.57
CA PHE A 264 -37.07 25.89 -25.48
C PHE A 264 -38.51 25.74 -25.94
N ASP A 265 -39.32 25.02 -25.14
CA ASP A 265 -40.77 24.91 -25.27
C ASP A 265 -41.47 25.14 -23.92
N GLY A 266 -42.09 26.31 -23.78
CA GLY A 266 -42.86 26.70 -22.60
C GLY A 266 -44.21 26.01 -22.47
N SER A 267 -44.67 25.29 -23.52
CA SER A 267 -45.99 24.66 -23.60
C SER A 267 -47.17 25.64 -23.46
N GLY A 268 -47.55 26.04 -22.26
CA GLY A 268 -48.67 26.94 -22.03
C GLY A 268 -48.47 27.70 -20.74
N GLY A 269 -49.10 28.87 -20.59
CA GLY A 269 -48.73 29.80 -19.54
C GLY A 269 -48.34 31.14 -20.13
N ASN A 270 -47.90 32.06 -19.28
CA ASN A 270 -47.33 33.32 -19.72
C ASN A 270 -45.83 33.31 -19.40
N ASP A 271 -45.05 32.91 -20.38
CA ASP A 271 -43.67 32.50 -20.16
C ASP A 271 -42.67 33.62 -20.43
N VAL A 272 -41.50 33.51 -19.79
CA VAL A 272 -40.38 34.43 -19.98
C VAL A 272 -39.15 33.64 -20.41
N ILE A 273 -38.79 33.76 -21.67
CA ILE A 273 -37.73 32.97 -22.32
C ILE A 273 -36.61 33.92 -22.73
N ASN A 274 -35.38 33.61 -22.33
CA ASN A 274 -34.18 34.34 -22.74
C ASN A 274 -33.12 33.36 -23.29
N GLY A 275 -32.85 33.42 -24.59
CA GLY A 275 -31.91 32.54 -25.31
C GLY A 275 -30.44 32.82 -25.04
N HIS A 276 -30.09 34.04 -24.64
CA HIS A 276 -28.71 34.47 -24.42
C HIS A 276 -27.85 34.56 -25.72
N ASP A 277 -26.71 33.89 -25.85
CA ASP A 277 -25.90 33.93 -27.08
C ASP A 277 -26.09 32.57 -27.78
N GLY A 278 -26.32 32.52 -29.10
CA GLY A 278 -26.65 31.26 -29.78
C GLY A 278 -27.54 31.49 -31.00
N ASP A 279 -27.66 30.49 -31.87
CA ASP A 279 -28.72 30.47 -32.89
C ASP A 279 -29.91 29.67 -32.30
N ASP A 280 -30.77 30.35 -31.54
CA ASP A 280 -31.73 29.69 -30.65
C ASP A 280 -33.09 29.40 -31.27
N LYS A 281 -33.82 28.44 -30.68
CA LYS A 281 -35.17 28.05 -31.09
C LYS A 281 -36.14 28.08 -29.93
N LEU A 282 -37.02 29.08 -29.93
CA LEU A 282 -37.78 29.46 -28.74
C LEU A 282 -39.29 29.36 -28.99
N THR A 283 -39.99 28.62 -28.14
CA THR A 283 -41.45 28.41 -28.20
C THR A 283 -42.06 28.80 -26.87
N GLY A 284 -42.92 29.81 -26.85
CA GLY A 284 -43.71 30.14 -25.65
C GLY A 284 -44.94 29.25 -25.53
N GLY A 285 -45.64 29.04 -26.65
CA GLY A 285 -46.82 28.19 -26.70
C GLY A 285 -48.07 28.94 -26.31
N ALA A 286 -48.88 28.42 -25.40
CA ALA A 286 -50.22 28.93 -25.11
C ALA A 286 -50.25 30.01 -24.01
N GLY A 287 -50.13 31.29 -24.36
CA GLY A 287 -50.53 32.39 -23.48
C GLY A 287 -49.96 33.73 -23.93
N ASP A 288 -49.63 34.63 -23.01
CA ASP A 288 -49.03 35.92 -23.35
C ASP A 288 -47.53 35.90 -22.98
N ASP A 289 -46.68 35.51 -23.94
CA ASP A 289 -45.27 35.18 -23.67
C ASP A 289 -44.31 36.35 -23.93
N THR A 290 -43.12 36.29 -23.32
CA THR A 290 -42.00 37.20 -23.56
C THR A 290 -40.77 36.41 -23.95
N ILE A 291 -40.32 36.58 -25.18
CA ILE A 291 -39.18 35.84 -25.76
C ILE A 291 -38.09 36.84 -26.14
N ASP A 292 -36.89 36.64 -25.59
CA ASP A 292 -35.67 37.36 -25.95
C ASP A 292 -34.69 36.37 -26.59
N GLY A 293 -34.42 36.51 -27.90
CA GLY A 293 -33.49 35.62 -28.61
C GLY A 293 -32.04 35.90 -28.20
N GLY A 294 -31.68 37.17 -28.07
CA GLY A 294 -30.35 37.57 -27.64
C GLY A 294 -29.38 37.72 -28.81
N ALA A 295 -28.25 37.03 -28.78
CA ALA A 295 -27.18 37.20 -29.73
C ALA A 295 -26.95 35.96 -30.60
N GLY A 296 -27.56 35.95 -31.77
CA GLY A 296 -27.16 35.09 -32.88
C GLY A 296 -28.19 35.17 -33.98
N ILE A 297 -28.64 34.02 -34.48
CA ILE A 297 -29.73 33.92 -35.45
C ILE A 297 -30.87 33.13 -34.82
N ASP A 298 -31.85 33.86 -34.30
CA ASP A 298 -32.85 33.27 -33.41
C ASP A 298 -34.19 33.06 -34.11
N THR A 299 -34.88 31.98 -33.74
CA THR A 299 -36.15 31.58 -34.32
C THR A 299 -37.21 31.36 -33.24
N ALA A 300 -38.24 32.20 -33.23
CA ALA A 300 -39.46 31.94 -32.47
C ALA A 300 -40.40 31.01 -33.24
N ALA A 301 -40.96 29.98 -32.59
CA ALA A 301 -41.84 29.01 -33.22
C ALA A 301 -43.30 29.15 -32.77
N PHE A 302 -44.22 28.91 -33.71
CA PHE A 302 -45.68 29.04 -33.52
C PHE A 302 -46.40 27.85 -34.18
N ALA A 303 -47.37 27.24 -33.49
CA ALA A 303 -48.00 25.99 -33.93
C ALA A 303 -49.02 26.17 -35.08
N GLY A 304 -49.54 27.38 -35.28
CA GLY A 304 -50.54 27.69 -36.30
C GLY A 304 -49.96 28.10 -37.66
N ASN A 305 -50.83 28.28 -38.65
CA ASN A 305 -50.42 28.85 -39.94
C ASN A 305 -50.26 30.36 -39.84
N PHE A 306 -49.35 30.96 -40.61
CA PHE A 306 -49.04 32.39 -40.59
C PHE A 306 -50.28 33.30 -40.73
N VAL A 307 -51.31 32.86 -41.46
CA VAL A 307 -52.56 33.63 -41.67
C VAL A 307 -53.39 33.80 -40.40
N ASP A 308 -53.17 32.96 -39.38
CA ASP A 308 -53.92 32.98 -38.13
C ASP A 308 -53.33 33.97 -37.10
N TYR A 309 -52.21 34.61 -37.44
CA TYR A 309 -51.48 35.53 -36.57
C TYR A 309 -51.57 36.98 -37.05
N SER A 310 -51.47 37.92 -36.10
CA SER A 310 -51.33 39.34 -36.36
C SER A 310 -50.03 39.89 -35.78
N PHE A 311 -49.41 40.84 -36.48
CA PHE A 311 -48.10 41.39 -36.12
C PHE A 311 -48.20 42.89 -35.85
N THR A 312 -47.65 43.31 -34.71
CA THR A 312 -47.44 44.73 -34.39
C THR A 312 -46.04 44.95 -33.82
N VAL A 313 -45.68 46.21 -33.57
CA VAL A 313 -44.41 46.58 -32.93
C VAL A 313 -44.75 47.51 -31.78
N ASP A 314 -44.33 47.17 -30.56
CA ASP A 314 -44.49 48.00 -29.38
C ASP A 314 -43.12 48.26 -28.73
N ASN A 315 -42.78 49.53 -28.52
CA ASN A 315 -41.50 50.00 -27.98
C ASN A 315 -40.20 49.41 -28.57
N GLY A 316 -40.25 48.78 -29.75
CA GLY A 316 -39.10 48.18 -30.42
C GLY A 316 -39.17 46.65 -30.47
N SER A 317 -39.96 46.03 -29.59
CA SER A 317 -40.26 44.61 -29.59
C SER A 317 -41.31 44.27 -30.66
N ARG A 318 -41.19 43.10 -31.27
CA ARG A 318 -42.24 42.56 -32.15
C ARG A 318 -43.33 41.97 -31.26
N VAL A 319 -44.59 42.16 -31.65
CA VAL A 319 -45.73 41.56 -30.93
C VAL A 319 -46.48 40.70 -31.92
N VAL A 320 -46.55 39.41 -31.63
CA VAL A 320 -47.27 38.39 -32.38
C VAL A 320 -48.54 38.05 -31.60
N THR A 321 -49.67 37.81 -32.27
CA THR A 321 -50.92 37.55 -31.55
C THR A 321 -51.79 36.59 -32.32
N SER A 322 -52.30 35.57 -31.65
CA SER A 322 -53.29 34.63 -32.19
C SER A 322 -54.42 34.36 -31.20
N ALA A 323 -55.37 33.51 -31.59
CA ALA A 323 -56.42 33.05 -30.69
C ALA A 323 -56.04 31.77 -29.93
N LEU A 324 -54.97 31.08 -30.36
CA LEU A 324 -54.51 29.81 -29.81
C LEU A 324 -53.41 30.05 -28.76
N GLU A 325 -52.47 30.93 -29.10
CA GLU A 325 -51.19 31.20 -28.43
C GLU A 325 -51.15 32.66 -27.95
N GLY A 326 -52.28 33.21 -27.49
CA GLY A 326 -52.36 34.58 -26.93
C GLY A 326 -51.56 35.69 -27.65
N THR A 327 -50.77 36.45 -26.89
CA THR A 327 -50.09 37.69 -27.29
C THR A 327 -48.61 37.69 -26.88
N ASP A 328 -47.74 37.35 -27.83
CA ASP A 328 -46.32 37.15 -27.55
C ASP A 328 -45.49 38.38 -27.92
N THR A 329 -44.51 38.69 -27.08
CA THR A 329 -43.57 39.79 -27.26
C THR A 329 -42.18 39.24 -27.55
N LEU A 330 -41.63 39.56 -28.73
CA LEU A 330 -40.31 39.09 -29.17
C LEU A 330 -39.30 40.25 -29.19
N THR A 331 -38.15 40.06 -28.58
CA THR A 331 -36.95 40.91 -28.71
C THR A 331 -35.79 40.10 -29.25
N ASP A 332 -34.96 40.75 -30.08
CA ASP A 332 -33.76 40.14 -30.66
C ASP A 332 -34.00 38.74 -31.27
N VAL A 333 -35.08 38.60 -32.04
CA VAL A 333 -35.42 37.38 -32.82
C VAL A 333 -35.46 37.70 -34.32
N GLU A 334 -34.73 36.93 -35.14
CA GLU A 334 -34.60 37.10 -36.59
C GLU A 334 -35.74 36.46 -37.37
N PHE A 335 -36.23 35.30 -36.93
CA PHE A 335 -37.21 34.49 -37.64
C PHE A 335 -38.42 34.14 -36.76
N ALA A 336 -39.60 34.13 -37.37
CA ALA A 336 -40.80 33.52 -36.79
C ALA A 336 -41.27 32.36 -37.68
N ARG A 337 -41.26 31.15 -37.15
CA ARG A 337 -41.66 29.92 -37.86
C ARG A 337 -43.10 29.56 -37.55
N PHE A 338 -43.85 29.25 -38.60
CA PHE A 338 -45.27 28.84 -38.57
C PHE A 338 -45.43 27.49 -39.27
N ALA A 339 -46.57 26.83 -39.04
CA ALA A 339 -46.87 25.52 -39.63
C ALA A 339 -46.81 25.49 -41.17
N ASP A 340 -47.00 26.62 -41.86
CA ASP A 340 -47.00 26.74 -43.32
C ASP A 340 -45.80 27.51 -43.91
N GLY A 341 -44.82 27.91 -43.10
CA GLY A 341 -43.64 28.62 -43.57
C GLY A 341 -42.90 29.45 -42.52
N VAL A 342 -41.94 30.25 -42.98
CA VAL A 342 -41.10 31.09 -42.12
C VAL A 342 -41.24 32.57 -42.49
N TYR A 343 -41.40 33.42 -41.48
CA TYR A 343 -41.38 34.87 -41.58
C TYR A 343 -40.01 35.40 -41.16
N ASP A 344 -39.38 36.17 -42.04
CA ASP A 344 -38.09 36.83 -41.78
C ASP A 344 -38.36 38.29 -41.35
N PHE A 345 -37.98 38.64 -40.12
CA PHE A 345 -38.19 39.98 -39.56
C PHE A 345 -37.26 41.04 -40.16
N ALA A 346 -36.12 40.66 -40.72
CA ALA A 346 -35.19 41.56 -41.38
C ALA A 346 -35.68 41.94 -42.79
N THR A 347 -36.27 41.00 -43.53
CA THR A 347 -36.81 41.26 -44.88
C THR A 347 -38.31 41.55 -44.93
N GLU A 348 -39.01 41.37 -43.80
CA GLU A 348 -40.47 41.46 -43.67
C GLU A 348 -41.20 40.57 -44.69
N SER A 349 -40.68 39.35 -44.93
CA SER A 349 -41.17 38.44 -45.97
C SER A 349 -41.51 37.06 -45.42
N PHE A 350 -42.56 36.44 -45.98
CA PHE A 350 -42.99 35.09 -45.63
C PHE A 350 -42.68 34.10 -46.76
N THR A 351 -42.04 32.99 -46.43
CA THR A 351 -41.71 31.91 -47.38
C THR A 351 -42.56 30.67 -47.10
N VAL A 352 -43.44 30.32 -48.04
CA VAL A 352 -44.43 29.22 -47.91
C VAL A 352 -43.79 27.86 -48.21
N ASN A 353 -44.15 26.82 -47.44
CA ASN A 353 -43.66 25.43 -47.58
C ASN A 353 -42.12 25.34 -47.47
N SER A 354 -41.56 25.87 -46.39
CA SER A 354 -40.19 25.51 -45.98
C SER A 354 -40.07 23.99 -45.87
N THR A 355 -38.92 23.42 -46.25
CA THR A 355 -38.64 21.97 -46.17
C THR A 355 -38.25 21.51 -44.77
N GLU A 356 -38.15 22.43 -43.81
CA GLU A 356 -37.94 22.10 -42.41
C GLU A 356 -39.29 21.81 -41.73
N PRO A 357 -39.35 20.81 -40.84
CA PRO A 357 -40.60 20.36 -40.23
C PRO A 357 -41.30 21.49 -39.48
N GLY A 358 -42.63 21.52 -39.61
CA GLY A 358 -43.53 22.53 -39.02
C GLY A 358 -43.87 22.29 -37.55
N THR A 359 -42.98 21.65 -36.79
CA THR A 359 -43.09 21.47 -35.34
C THR A 359 -41.93 22.18 -34.64
N PRO A 360 -42.15 22.81 -33.47
CA PRO A 360 -41.10 23.49 -32.71
C PRO A 360 -39.97 22.62 -32.15
N LEU A 361 -39.95 21.31 -32.39
CA LEU A 361 -38.82 20.37 -32.26
C LEU A 361 -38.98 19.33 -33.38
N ASN A 362 -37.90 18.97 -34.10
CA ASN A 362 -37.91 17.81 -35.00
C ASN A 362 -37.66 16.55 -34.18
N ILE A 363 -38.70 16.09 -33.48
CA ILE A 363 -38.65 14.90 -32.61
C ILE A 363 -38.92 13.64 -33.42
N LEU A 364 -38.10 12.61 -33.22
CA LEU A 364 -38.36 11.25 -33.64
C LEU A 364 -38.88 10.43 -32.45
N ASP A 365 -40.21 10.28 -32.36
CA ASP A 365 -40.83 9.30 -31.45
C ASP A 365 -40.82 7.91 -32.11
N THR A 366 -40.00 6.98 -31.60
CA THR A 366 -39.90 5.62 -32.17
C THR A 366 -41.10 4.74 -31.82
N ASN A 367 -41.79 5.03 -30.71
CA ASN A 367 -42.94 4.30 -30.19
C ASN A 367 -42.70 2.77 -30.10
N GLY A 368 -41.51 2.40 -29.63
CA GLY A 368 -41.03 1.01 -29.48
C GLY A 368 -40.67 0.33 -30.80
N ALA A 369 -40.65 1.04 -31.92
CA ALA A 369 -40.28 0.49 -33.22
C ALA A 369 -38.80 0.65 -33.51
N THR A 370 -38.17 -0.39 -34.06
CA THR A 370 -36.81 -0.27 -34.60
C THR A 370 -36.79 0.63 -35.84
N ILE A 371 -36.03 1.73 -35.77
CA ILE A 371 -35.87 2.69 -36.86
C ILE A 371 -34.55 2.45 -37.58
N THR A 372 -34.58 2.33 -38.92
CA THR A 372 -33.38 2.17 -39.75
C THR A 372 -33.20 3.37 -40.66
N LYS A 373 -32.07 4.07 -40.51
CA LYS A 373 -31.70 5.29 -41.25
C LYS A 373 -30.19 5.33 -41.47
N THR A 374 -29.69 6.27 -42.28
CA THR A 374 -28.24 6.59 -42.29
C THR A 374 -27.87 7.44 -41.08
N GLY A 375 -26.59 7.52 -40.71
CA GLY A 375 -26.11 8.41 -39.65
C GLY A 375 -26.60 9.86 -39.82
N ALA A 376 -26.33 10.43 -41.00
CA ALA A 376 -26.78 11.79 -41.36
C ALA A 376 -28.32 11.99 -41.44
N GLU A 377 -29.11 10.91 -41.37
CA GLU A 377 -30.56 11.00 -41.29
C GLU A 377 -31.07 10.97 -39.84
N PHE A 378 -30.29 10.44 -38.90
CA PHE A 378 -30.56 10.58 -37.46
C PHE A 378 -30.16 11.96 -36.96
N GLU A 379 -29.00 12.47 -37.37
CA GLU A 379 -28.53 13.82 -37.00
C GLU A 379 -29.25 14.99 -37.68
N ALA A 380 -30.41 14.70 -38.26
CA ALA A 380 -31.31 15.73 -38.74
C ALA A 380 -32.47 15.96 -37.76
N TYR A 381 -32.61 15.12 -36.73
CA TYR A 381 -33.58 15.27 -35.66
C TYR A 381 -32.99 16.15 -34.56
N ASP A 382 -33.86 16.87 -33.86
CA ASP A 382 -33.46 17.64 -32.68
C ASP A 382 -33.53 16.74 -31.42
N LEU A 383 -34.38 15.70 -31.45
CA LEU A 383 -34.57 14.74 -30.34
C LEU A 383 -34.98 13.38 -30.89
N ILE A 384 -34.47 12.30 -30.32
CA ILE A 384 -34.85 10.92 -30.57
C ILE A 384 -35.24 10.28 -29.24
N ARG A 385 -36.48 9.77 -29.14
CA ARG A 385 -36.98 9.11 -27.93
C ARG A 385 -37.95 7.98 -28.25
N ASP A 386 -38.29 7.15 -27.26
CA ASP A 386 -39.36 6.18 -27.43
C ASP A 386 -40.73 6.87 -27.58
N SER A 387 -41.17 7.61 -26.57
CA SER A 387 -42.44 8.34 -26.60
C SER A 387 -42.48 9.46 -25.57
N GLU A 388 -43.37 10.43 -25.77
CA GLU A 388 -43.63 11.54 -24.82
C GLU A 388 -44.02 11.08 -23.41
N ILE A 389 -44.62 9.89 -23.27
CA ILE A 389 -45.06 9.36 -21.96
C ILE A 389 -43.98 8.47 -21.32
N ASN A 390 -43.00 8.02 -22.09
CA ASN A 390 -41.92 7.16 -21.59
C ASN A 390 -40.59 7.60 -22.22
N PRO A 391 -40.11 8.82 -21.92
CA PRO A 391 -38.88 9.35 -22.51
C PRO A 391 -37.65 8.48 -22.16
N LEU A 392 -37.68 7.80 -21.02
CA LEU A 392 -36.60 6.95 -20.50
C LEU A 392 -36.58 5.52 -21.08
N VAL A 393 -37.57 5.13 -21.89
CA VAL A 393 -37.53 3.82 -22.57
C VAL A 393 -36.56 3.89 -23.74
N ALA A 394 -35.68 2.88 -23.85
CA ALA A 394 -34.64 2.88 -24.87
C ALA A 394 -35.19 2.94 -26.31
N ALA A 395 -34.66 3.85 -27.11
CA ALA A 395 -34.95 3.94 -28.53
C ALA A 395 -34.18 2.90 -29.33
N HIS A 396 -34.84 2.11 -30.19
CA HIS A 396 -34.16 1.09 -31.00
C HIS A 396 -33.74 1.62 -32.38
N LEU A 397 -32.44 1.81 -32.61
CA LEU A 397 -31.86 2.46 -33.78
C LEU A 397 -30.92 1.53 -34.57
N VAL A 398 -30.98 1.59 -35.90
CA VAL A 398 -30.08 0.85 -36.80
C VAL A 398 -29.44 1.80 -37.80
N ILE A 399 -28.11 1.92 -37.72
CA ILE A 399 -27.29 2.73 -38.63
C ILE A 399 -27.01 1.91 -39.89
N SER A 400 -27.63 2.31 -41.01
CA SER A 400 -27.58 1.53 -42.26
C SER A 400 -26.32 1.74 -43.10
N ASP A 401 -25.46 2.68 -42.72
CA ASP A 401 -24.18 3.00 -43.36
C ASP A 401 -23.01 2.98 -42.37
N SER A 402 -21.78 3.03 -42.90
CA SER A 402 -20.52 3.01 -42.14
C SER A 402 -20.02 4.45 -41.90
N GLY A 403 -20.94 5.33 -41.50
CA GLY A 403 -20.69 6.76 -41.28
C GLY A 403 -20.28 7.07 -39.84
N THR A 404 -19.87 8.32 -39.62
CA THR A 404 -19.84 8.90 -38.28
C THR A 404 -21.25 9.31 -37.89
N VAL A 405 -21.66 8.92 -36.70
CA VAL A 405 -22.93 9.26 -36.06
C VAL A 405 -22.61 9.67 -34.62
N ASP A 406 -22.94 10.89 -34.28
CA ASP A 406 -22.91 11.45 -32.94
C ASP A 406 -24.36 11.73 -32.56
N LEU A 407 -24.93 10.88 -31.71
CA LEU A 407 -26.31 10.98 -31.24
C LEU A 407 -26.40 11.61 -29.84
N SER A 408 -25.31 12.20 -29.35
CA SER A 408 -25.22 12.64 -27.95
C SER A 408 -26.22 13.74 -27.60
N ASP A 409 -26.45 14.69 -28.51
CA ASP A 409 -27.46 15.74 -28.37
C ASP A 409 -28.87 15.24 -28.70
N GLU A 410 -29.03 14.42 -29.74
CA GLU A 410 -30.36 13.90 -30.11
C GLU A 410 -30.94 12.91 -29.11
N LEU A 411 -30.10 12.09 -28.45
CA LEU A 411 -30.55 11.19 -27.39
C LEU A 411 -30.58 11.90 -26.03
N GLY A 412 -29.66 12.84 -25.79
CA GLY A 412 -29.54 13.50 -24.49
C GLY A 412 -29.38 12.47 -23.37
N SER A 413 -30.28 12.48 -22.40
CA SER A 413 -30.34 11.51 -21.28
C SER A 413 -31.12 10.23 -21.60
N GLY A 414 -31.75 10.15 -22.77
CA GLY A 414 -32.51 8.99 -23.19
C GLY A 414 -31.61 7.81 -23.57
N SER A 415 -31.98 6.62 -23.13
CA SER A 415 -31.31 5.38 -23.55
C SER A 415 -31.58 5.02 -25.01
N ALA A 416 -30.66 4.27 -25.63
CA ALA A 416 -30.80 3.75 -26.97
C ALA A 416 -30.16 2.36 -27.16
N ASP A 417 -30.83 1.52 -27.94
CA ASP A 417 -30.24 0.31 -28.52
C ASP A 417 -29.78 0.63 -29.96
N VAL A 418 -28.49 0.88 -30.15
CA VAL A 418 -27.89 1.27 -31.44
C VAL A 418 -27.13 0.10 -32.07
N THR A 419 -27.55 -0.31 -33.27
CA THR A 419 -26.81 -1.31 -34.07
C THR A 419 -26.15 -0.65 -35.28
N GLY A 420 -24.83 -0.83 -35.38
CA GLY A 420 -24.00 -0.46 -36.52
C GLY A 420 -24.22 -1.33 -37.75
N SER A 421 -23.35 -1.13 -38.74
CA SER A 421 -23.39 -1.79 -40.03
C SER A 421 -22.41 -2.99 -40.07
N GLY A 422 -21.94 -3.37 -41.26
CA GLY A 422 -20.91 -4.42 -41.40
C GLY A 422 -19.58 -3.87 -41.92
N GLY A 423 -19.32 -2.58 -41.69
CA GLY A 423 -18.02 -1.98 -41.93
C GLY A 423 -17.83 -0.77 -41.04
N ASP A 424 -16.60 -0.28 -40.95
CA ASP A 424 -16.10 0.72 -40.00
C ASP A 424 -17.12 1.83 -39.62
N ASN A 425 -17.70 1.71 -38.44
CA ASN A 425 -18.67 2.62 -37.85
C ASN A 425 -17.99 3.54 -36.83
N VAL A 426 -18.41 4.81 -36.75
CA VAL A 426 -18.07 5.69 -35.63
C VAL A 426 -19.39 6.12 -35.00
N ILE A 427 -19.69 5.63 -33.81
CA ILE A 427 -20.97 5.82 -33.13
C ILE A 427 -20.70 6.40 -31.74
N THR A 428 -21.33 7.53 -31.45
CA THR A 428 -21.36 8.13 -30.11
C THR A 428 -22.83 8.25 -29.69
N THR A 429 -23.14 7.81 -28.48
CA THR A 429 -24.48 7.95 -27.88
C THR A 429 -24.46 8.96 -26.74
N GLY A 430 -25.48 8.95 -25.89
CA GLY A 430 -25.81 10.05 -24.99
C GLY A 430 -25.36 9.84 -23.55
N ALA A 431 -26.13 10.40 -22.61
CA ALA A 431 -25.98 10.22 -21.18
C ALA A 431 -26.93 9.16 -20.60
N GLY A 432 -27.66 8.44 -21.46
CA GLY A 432 -28.57 7.36 -21.06
C GLY A 432 -27.85 6.02 -21.03
N ASN A 433 -28.46 5.01 -20.39
CA ASN A 433 -27.92 3.64 -20.39
C ASN A 433 -28.09 3.02 -21.78
N ASP A 434 -27.04 3.04 -22.60
CA ASP A 434 -27.08 2.70 -24.01
C ASP A 434 -26.61 1.27 -24.28
N THR A 435 -27.12 0.64 -25.34
CA THR A 435 -26.60 -0.63 -25.87
C THR A 435 -26.11 -0.42 -27.29
N ILE A 436 -24.79 -0.51 -27.50
CA ILE A 436 -24.14 -0.26 -28.79
C ILE A 436 -23.52 -1.55 -29.32
N ALA A 437 -23.85 -1.93 -30.55
CA ALA A 437 -23.22 -3.03 -31.27
C ALA A 437 -22.59 -2.55 -32.59
N GLY A 438 -21.26 -2.59 -32.71
CA GLY A 438 -20.51 -2.14 -33.90
C GLY A 438 -20.74 -3.02 -35.12
N GLY A 439 -20.52 -4.32 -34.95
CA GLY A 439 -20.78 -5.34 -35.98
C GLY A 439 -19.49 -5.95 -36.53
N ASP A 440 -19.38 -6.04 -37.85
CA ASP A 440 -18.09 -6.33 -38.50
C ASP A 440 -17.45 -4.98 -38.85
N GLY A 441 -16.16 -4.76 -38.64
CA GLY A 441 -15.55 -3.46 -38.97
C GLY A 441 -14.29 -3.17 -38.17
N SER A 442 -13.71 -1.99 -38.35
CA SER A 442 -12.88 -1.39 -37.30
C SER A 442 -13.66 -0.21 -36.77
N ASP A 443 -14.43 -0.47 -35.72
CA ASP A 443 -15.45 0.41 -35.20
C ASP A 443 -14.88 1.32 -34.10
N THR A 444 -15.50 2.49 -33.93
CA THR A 444 -15.21 3.41 -32.82
C THR A 444 -16.53 3.69 -32.11
N LEU A 445 -16.70 3.14 -30.92
CA LEU A 445 -17.94 3.19 -30.16
C LEU A 445 -17.71 3.95 -28.86
N ILE A 446 -18.57 4.94 -28.57
CA ILE A 446 -18.50 5.76 -27.37
C ILE A 446 -19.90 5.76 -26.72
N GLY A 447 -19.99 5.23 -25.50
CA GLY A 447 -21.21 5.16 -24.69
C GLY A 447 -21.68 6.53 -24.22
N GLY A 448 -20.81 7.22 -23.50
CA GLY A 448 -21.06 8.59 -23.04
C GLY A 448 -21.19 8.62 -21.54
N ALA A 449 -22.36 8.93 -21.00
CA ALA A 449 -22.62 8.74 -19.57
C ALA A 449 -23.77 7.74 -19.39
N GLY A 450 -23.91 7.15 -18.21
CA GLY A 450 -24.83 6.05 -17.97
C GLY A 450 -24.10 4.70 -17.96
N SER A 451 -24.81 3.65 -17.56
CA SER A 451 -24.30 2.28 -17.57
C SER A 451 -24.55 1.64 -18.93
N ASP A 452 -23.52 1.59 -19.75
CA ASP A 452 -23.60 1.21 -21.15
C ASP A 452 -23.23 -0.25 -21.39
N TRP A 453 -23.77 -0.82 -22.49
CA TRP A 453 -23.39 -2.12 -23.03
C TRP A 453 -22.79 -1.95 -24.41
N ILE A 454 -21.47 -2.06 -24.52
CA ILE A 454 -20.74 -1.83 -25.77
C ILE A 454 -20.15 -3.15 -26.29
N ASN A 455 -20.48 -3.53 -27.51
CA ASN A 455 -19.90 -4.67 -28.22
C ASN A 455 -19.26 -4.21 -29.53
N GLY A 456 -17.92 -4.35 -29.65
CA GLY A 456 -17.16 -4.04 -30.87
C GLY A 456 -17.48 -5.00 -32.00
N GLY A 457 -17.35 -6.29 -31.71
CA GLY A 457 -17.69 -7.38 -32.63
C GLY A 457 -16.44 -7.92 -33.34
N VAL A 458 -16.46 -7.94 -34.68
CA VAL A 458 -15.33 -8.49 -35.45
C VAL A 458 -14.50 -7.39 -36.06
N GLY A 459 -13.25 -7.28 -35.61
CA GLY A 459 -12.18 -6.48 -36.20
C GLY A 459 -11.40 -5.75 -35.12
N ASN A 460 -10.69 -4.67 -35.46
CA ASN A 460 -9.90 -3.97 -34.45
C ASN A 460 -10.65 -2.70 -34.05
N ASP A 461 -11.30 -2.74 -32.91
CA ASP A 461 -12.25 -1.74 -32.48
C ASP A 461 -11.63 -0.79 -31.45
N THR A 462 -12.24 0.38 -31.30
CA THR A 462 -11.91 1.37 -30.27
C THR A 462 -13.17 1.64 -29.47
N LEU A 463 -13.20 1.17 -28.23
CA LEU A 463 -14.37 1.18 -27.36
C LEU A 463 -14.11 2.11 -26.18
N ASN A 464 -15.06 2.98 -25.86
CA ASN A 464 -15.02 3.86 -24.70
C ASN A 464 -16.37 3.82 -23.99
N GLY A 465 -16.43 3.35 -22.75
CA GLY A 465 -17.63 3.36 -21.92
C GLY A 465 -18.03 4.79 -21.59
N GLY A 466 -17.22 5.45 -20.77
CA GLY A 466 -17.42 6.84 -20.38
C GLY A 466 -17.71 6.96 -18.89
N ASP A 467 -18.74 7.71 -18.50
CA ASP A 467 -19.10 7.85 -17.08
C ASP A 467 -20.24 6.86 -16.73
N GLY A 468 -20.01 5.88 -15.88
CA GLY A 468 -21.00 4.92 -15.42
C GLY A 468 -20.39 3.54 -15.21
N ASN A 469 -21.18 2.57 -14.74
CA ASN A 469 -20.69 1.19 -14.63
C ASN A 469 -20.96 0.48 -15.96
N ASP A 470 -19.95 0.34 -16.80
CA ASP A 470 -20.11 -0.11 -18.18
C ASP A 470 -19.82 -1.61 -18.37
N HIS A 471 -20.42 -2.19 -19.38
CA HIS A 471 -20.13 -3.54 -19.86
C HIS A 471 -19.56 -3.47 -21.28
N ILE A 472 -18.25 -3.71 -21.42
CA ILE A 472 -17.54 -3.53 -22.69
C ILE A 472 -16.97 -4.87 -23.18
N SER A 473 -17.31 -5.25 -24.40
CA SER A 473 -16.89 -6.48 -25.06
C SER A 473 -16.13 -6.17 -26.36
N GLY A 474 -14.82 -6.43 -26.39
CA GLY A 474 -13.97 -6.29 -27.59
C GLY A 474 -14.24 -7.36 -28.65
N ASP A 475 -14.61 -8.58 -28.22
CA ASP A 475 -14.79 -9.75 -29.08
C ASP A 475 -13.51 -10.12 -29.87
N ILE A 476 -13.52 -10.09 -31.22
CA ILE A 476 -12.46 -10.66 -32.05
C ILE A 476 -11.62 -9.55 -32.68
N GLY A 477 -10.42 -9.34 -32.15
CA GLY A 477 -9.37 -8.61 -32.85
C GLY A 477 -8.29 -8.06 -31.93
N ASN A 478 -7.76 -6.89 -32.26
CA ASN A 478 -6.84 -6.18 -31.38
C ASN A 478 -7.51 -4.86 -31.03
N ASP A 479 -8.16 -4.87 -29.88
CA ASP A 479 -9.08 -3.83 -29.48
C ASP A 479 -8.41 -2.84 -28.53
N VAL A 480 -8.88 -1.60 -28.58
CA VAL A 480 -8.47 -0.53 -27.67
C VAL A 480 -9.68 -0.21 -26.82
N ILE A 481 -9.63 -0.57 -25.54
CA ILE A 481 -10.77 -0.43 -24.63
C ILE A 481 -10.44 0.57 -23.53
N ARG A 482 -11.34 1.53 -23.34
CA ARG A 482 -11.34 2.48 -22.23
C ARG A 482 -12.64 2.29 -21.46
N GLY A 483 -12.55 1.93 -20.18
CA GLY A 483 -13.74 1.81 -19.32
C GLY A 483 -14.30 3.19 -19.04
N GLY A 484 -13.59 3.97 -18.24
CA GLY A 484 -13.89 5.36 -17.97
C GLY A 484 -13.98 5.62 -16.47
N ALA A 485 -15.11 6.10 -15.98
CA ALA A 485 -15.34 6.31 -14.55
C ALA A 485 -16.53 5.47 -14.10
N GLY A 486 -16.41 4.72 -13.02
CA GLY A 486 -17.39 3.75 -12.58
C GLY A 486 -16.77 2.34 -12.53
N ASN A 487 -17.49 1.39 -11.96
CA ASN A 487 -17.01 0.02 -11.82
C ASN A 487 -17.33 -0.77 -13.10
N ASP A 488 -16.36 -0.88 -13.98
CA ASP A 488 -16.54 -1.42 -15.32
C ASP A 488 -16.33 -2.93 -15.39
N THR A 489 -17.01 -3.58 -16.32
CA THR A 489 -16.84 -4.98 -16.68
C THR A 489 -16.37 -5.08 -18.12
N ILE A 490 -15.09 -5.41 -18.30
CA ILE A 490 -14.43 -5.48 -19.61
C ILE A 490 -14.14 -6.94 -19.96
N ASP A 491 -14.57 -7.39 -21.13
CA ASP A 491 -14.24 -8.69 -21.72
C ASP A 491 -13.57 -8.50 -23.09
N ASP A 492 -12.40 -9.12 -23.27
CA ASP A 492 -11.66 -9.07 -24.53
C ASP A 492 -11.13 -10.44 -24.97
N GLY A 493 -11.21 -10.66 -26.27
CA GLY A 493 -10.60 -11.76 -27.00
C GLY A 493 -11.50 -12.97 -27.30
N GLU A 494 -11.00 -13.85 -28.17
CA GLU A 494 -11.75 -15.04 -28.61
C GLU A 494 -11.57 -16.24 -27.65
N LEU A 495 -12.66 -16.69 -27.01
CA LEU A 495 -12.66 -17.85 -26.10
C LEU A 495 -12.02 -19.12 -26.67
N PHE A 496 -12.01 -19.32 -27.99
CA PHE A 496 -11.35 -20.46 -28.66
C PHE A 496 -10.25 -20.03 -29.64
N GLY A 497 -9.84 -18.76 -29.58
CA GLY A 497 -8.77 -18.19 -30.37
C GLY A 497 -7.42 -18.80 -30.02
N LEU A 498 -6.65 -19.12 -31.06
CA LEU A 498 -5.27 -19.59 -30.93
C LEU A 498 -4.25 -18.56 -31.40
N ASN A 499 -4.71 -17.43 -31.93
CA ASN A 499 -3.85 -16.35 -32.38
C ASN A 499 -3.63 -15.40 -31.21
N PRO A 500 -2.38 -15.03 -30.89
CA PRO A 500 -2.11 -13.96 -29.96
C PRO A 500 -2.73 -12.65 -30.41
N GLU A 501 -3.34 -11.95 -29.47
CA GLU A 501 -3.90 -10.61 -29.63
C GLU A 501 -3.04 -9.58 -28.90
N VAL A 502 -3.16 -8.33 -29.34
CA VAL A 502 -2.58 -7.16 -28.65
C VAL A 502 -3.71 -6.51 -27.85
N VAL A 503 -3.65 -6.68 -26.55
CA VAL A 503 -4.61 -6.14 -25.57
C VAL A 503 -4.16 -4.73 -25.18
N ASP A 504 -5.03 -3.73 -25.33
CA ASP A 504 -4.82 -2.34 -24.91
C ASP A 504 -6.02 -1.88 -24.09
N ILE A 505 -6.02 -2.25 -22.81
CA ILE A 505 -7.10 -1.96 -21.85
C ILE A 505 -6.59 -0.96 -20.80
N ASP A 506 -7.42 0.05 -20.55
CA ASP A 506 -7.31 1.04 -19.46
C ASP A 506 -8.71 1.15 -18.86
N ALA A 507 -8.95 0.54 -17.69
CA ALA A 507 -10.30 0.42 -17.14
C ALA A 507 -10.78 1.75 -16.52
N GLY A 508 -9.91 2.47 -15.82
CA GLY A 508 -10.12 3.87 -15.46
C GLY A 508 -10.31 4.09 -13.96
N ASP A 509 -11.29 4.89 -13.55
CA ASP A 509 -11.58 5.14 -12.14
C ASP A 509 -12.72 4.21 -11.69
N GLY A 510 -12.51 3.35 -10.69
CA GLY A 510 -13.52 2.39 -10.24
C GLY A 510 -12.91 1.10 -9.72
N ASP A 511 -13.71 0.23 -9.12
CA ASP A 511 -13.32 -1.14 -8.82
C ASP A 511 -13.66 -2.02 -10.03
N ASP A 512 -12.72 -2.17 -10.96
CA ASP A 512 -12.99 -2.74 -12.27
C ASP A 512 -12.79 -4.26 -12.35
N PHE A 513 -13.51 -4.90 -13.27
CA PHE A 513 -13.36 -6.31 -13.61
C PHE A 513 -12.95 -6.49 -15.06
N ILE A 514 -11.77 -7.07 -15.29
CA ILE A 514 -11.20 -7.29 -16.62
C ILE A 514 -11.03 -8.79 -16.86
N ALA A 515 -11.72 -9.32 -17.86
CA ALA A 515 -11.55 -10.68 -18.37
C ALA A 515 -10.85 -10.65 -19.73
N VAL A 516 -9.79 -11.45 -19.86
CA VAL A 516 -9.14 -11.72 -21.15
C VAL A 516 -9.31 -13.19 -21.46
N GLU A 517 -10.30 -13.51 -22.29
CA GLU A 517 -10.82 -14.87 -22.49
C GLU A 517 -10.05 -15.71 -23.52
N THR A 518 -8.86 -15.31 -23.98
CA THR A 518 -8.13 -16.11 -24.98
C THR A 518 -7.40 -17.33 -24.40
N PHE A 519 -7.36 -18.44 -25.16
CA PHE A 519 -6.39 -19.54 -24.92
C PHE A 519 -5.06 -19.35 -25.66
N ALA A 520 -4.82 -18.17 -26.23
CA ALA A 520 -3.58 -17.89 -26.93
C ALA A 520 -2.42 -17.88 -25.91
N PRO A 521 -1.31 -18.59 -26.19
CA PRO A 521 -0.28 -18.83 -25.18
C PRO A 521 0.56 -17.58 -24.80
N MET A 522 0.46 -16.47 -25.53
CA MET A 522 1.23 -15.24 -25.28
C MET A 522 0.55 -14.02 -25.89
N ASN A 523 -0.52 -13.51 -25.27
CA ASN A 523 -1.03 -12.17 -25.59
C ASN A 523 0.02 -11.12 -25.25
N LEU A 524 -0.04 -10.00 -25.97
CA LEU A 524 0.88 -8.88 -25.79
C LEU A 524 0.09 -7.64 -25.42
N GLY A 525 0.76 -6.64 -24.85
CA GLY A 525 0.16 -5.32 -24.65
C GLY A 525 0.11 -4.91 -23.18
N THR A 526 -0.86 -4.07 -22.85
CA THR A 526 -0.98 -3.44 -21.53
C THR A 526 -2.40 -3.62 -21.02
N ILE A 527 -2.48 -3.96 -19.74
CA ILE A 527 -3.70 -3.90 -18.95
C ILE A 527 -3.39 -2.96 -17.79
N ASP A 528 -4.11 -1.85 -17.73
CA ASP A 528 -4.10 -0.86 -16.66
C ASP A 528 -5.49 -0.92 -16.02
N GLY A 529 -5.59 -1.28 -14.74
CA GLY A 529 -6.88 -1.22 -14.02
C GLY A 529 -7.23 0.25 -13.80
N GLY A 530 -6.42 0.93 -13.02
CA GLY A 530 -6.46 2.39 -12.94
C GLY A 530 -6.52 2.84 -11.50
N ALA A 531 -7.60 3.50 -11.10
CA ALA A 531 -7.81 3.96 -9.73
C ALA A 531 -8.95 3.19 -9.07
N GLY A 532 -8.63 2.30 -8.15
CA GLY A 532 -9.60 1.54 -7.37
C GLY A 532 -9.00 0.21 -6.96
N ILE A 533 -9.82 -0.80 -6.73
CA ILE A 533 -9.39 -2.19 -6.53
C ILE A 533 -9.79 -3.00 -7.76
N ASP A 534 -8.81 -3.28 -8.60
CA ASP A 534 -9.06 -3.86 -9.92
C ASP A 534 -8.80 -5.37 -9.93
N THR A 535 -9.70 -6.10 -10.58
CA THR A 535 -9.65 -7.56 -10.70
C THR A 535 -9.36 -7.98 -12.14
N LEU A 536 -8.27 -8.72 -12.33
CA LEU A 536 -7.93 -9.35 -13.61
C LEU A 536 -8.22 -10.86 -13.57
N ARG A 537 -8.96 -11.34 -14.58
CA ARG A 537 -9.13 -12.76 -14.89
C ARG A 537 -8.50 -13.08 -16.24
N THR A 538 -7.43 -13.86 -16.24
CA THR A 538 -6.76 -14.28 -17.48
C THR A 538 -6.08 -15.64 -17.34
N GLY A 539 -5.97 -16.39 -18.44
CA GLY A 539 -5.26 -17.67 -18.46
C GLY A 539 -3.73 -17.55 -18.38
N SER A 540 -3.16 -16.37 -18.67
CA SER A 540 -1.70 -16.17 -18.69
C SER A 540 -1.33 -14.69 -18.63
N LEU A 541 -0.39 -14.34 -17.76
CA LEU A 541 0.23 -13.00 -17.70
C LEU A 541 1.42 -12.85 -18.66
N LEU A 542 1.85 -13.93 -19.31
CA LEU A 542 3.00 -13.89 -20.21
C LEU A 542 2.80 -12.94 -21.38
N GLY A 543 3.68 -11.94 -21.50
CA GLY A 543 3.68 -10.97 -22.60
C GLY A 543 2.87 -9.71 -22.30
N LEU A 544 2.08 -9.71 -21.23
CA LEU A 544 1.30 -8.57 -20.76
C LEU A 544 2.11 -7.69 -19.80
N THR A 545 1.95 -6.38 -19.96
CA THR A 545 2.35 -5.40 -18.95
C THR A 545 1.13 -5.11 -18.09
N ILE A 546 1.17 -5.56 -16.84
CA ILE A 546 0.11 -5.31 -15.86
C ILE A 546 0.48 -4.09 -15.02
N LYS A 547 -0.48 -3.20 -14.79
CA LYS A 547 -0.35 -2.03 -13.91
C LYS A 547 -1.67 -1.83 -13.18
N ASN A 548 -1.58 -1.33 -11.95
CA ASN A 548 -2.75 -0.97 -11.14
C ASN A 548 -3.80 -2.09 -11.19
N ILE A 549 -3.36 -3.32 -10.89
CA ILE A 549 -4.24 -4.48 -10.74
C ILE A 549 -3.89 -5.07 -9.38
N GLU A 550 -4.86 -5.06 -8.48
CA GLU A 550 -4.71 -5.50 -7.10
C GLU A 550 -5.04 -6.99 -6.98
N VAL A 551 -6.03 -7.48 -7.74
CA VAL A 551 -6.56 -8.85 -7.59
C VAL A 551 -6.39 -9.66 -8.87
N LEU A 552 -5.78 -10.84 -8.77
CA LEU A 552 -5.79 -11.86 -9.83
C LEU A 552 -6.79 -12.97 -9.50
N GLU A 553 -7.77 -13.18 -10.36
CA GLU A 553 -8.69 -14.32 -10.29
C GLU A 553 -8.26 -15.43 -11.26
N THR A 554 -7.96 -16.62 -10.72
CA THR A 554 -7.46 -17.75 -11.52
C THR A 554 -8.57 -18.56 -12.20
N ALA A 555 -9.82 -18.48 -11.75
CA ALA A 555 -11.03 -19.10 -12.35
C ALA A 555 -10.88 -20.58 -12.79
N GLY A 556 -10.04 -21.35 -12.08
CA GLY A 556 -9.74 -22.76 -12.41
C GLY A 556 -8.69 -22.97 -13.51
N TYR A 557 -8.12 -21.91 -14.07
CA TYR A 557 -6.94 -21.95 -14.92
C TYR A 557 -5.66 -21.95 -14.08
N THR A 558 -4.60 -22.54 -14.61
CA THR A 558 -3.25 -22.37 -14.06
C THR A 558 -2.62 -21.17 -14.74
N VAL A 559 -2.57 -20.04 -14.05
CA VAL A 559 -2.12 -18.76 -14.63
C VAL A 559 -0.60 -18.75 -14.71
N ALA A 560 -0.06 -18.61 -15.93
CA ALA A 560 1.38 -18.53 -16.13
C ALA A 560 1.90 -17.09 -15.97
N GLY A 561 2.92 -16.87 -15.15
CA GLY A 561 3.46 -15.53 -14.88
C GLY A 561 4.92 -15.54 -14.41
N SER A 562 5.56 -14.38 -14.48
CA SER A 562 6.89 -14.16 -13.87
C SER A 562 6.76 -13.85 -12.38
N SER A 563 7.84 -14.03 -11.62
CA SER A 563 7.80 -13.72 -10.18
C SER A 563 7.42 -12.25 -9.94
N ALA A 564 7.95 -11.34 -10.77
CA ALA A 564 7.65 -9.91 -10.68
C ALA A 564 6.20 -9.52 -11.02
N GLN A 565 5.49 -10.35 -11.80
CA GLN A 565 4.07 -10.10 -12.13
C GLN A 565 3.14 -10.59 -11.02
N PHE A 566 3.49 -11.66 -10.33
CA PHE A 566 2.70 -12.11 -9.18
C PHE A 566 2.89 -11.16 -7.98
N GLU A 567 4.12 -10.70 -7.74
CA GLU A 567 4.46 -9.73 -6.68
C GLU A 567 3.95 -8.30 -6.93
N SER A 568 3.41 -8.03 -8.12
CA SER A 568 2.77 -6.73 -8.39
C SER A 568 1.30 -6.69 -7.96
N LEU A 569 0.76 -7.81 -7.49
CA LEU A 569 -0.62 -7.96 -7.07
C LEU A 569 -0.71 -7.85 -5.55
N ASP A 570 -1.86 -7.44 -5.03
CA ASP A 570 -2.15 -7.46 -3.60
C ASP A 570 -2.78 -8.80 -3.18
N LYS A 571 -3.49 -9.48 -4.11
CA LYS A 571 -4.22 -10.72 -3.81
C LYS A 571 -4.35 -11.66 -5.00
N ILE A 572 -4.29 -12.97 -4.74
CA ILE A 572 -4.59 -14.01 -5.74
C ILE A 572 -5.72 -14.90 -5.21
N VAL A 573 -6.79 -15.06 -6.01
CA VAL A 573 -7.99 -15.82 -5.62
C VAL A 573 -8.39 -16.89 -6.67
N TRP A 574 -9.20 -17.85 -6.24
CA TRP A 574 -9.59 -18.99 -7.07
C TRP A 574 -10.87 -18.75 -7.89
N SER A 575 -11.93 -18.22 -7.29
CA SER A 575 -13.02 -17.54 -7.97
C SER A 575 -13.92 -16.88 -6.92
N THR A 576 -14.72 -15.87 -7.29
CA THR A 576 -15.84 -15.40 -6.46
C THR A 576 -17.07 -16.31 -6.52
N ASP A 577 -17.06 -17.36 -7.36
CA ASP A 577 -18.16 -18.34 -7.48
C ASP A 577 -18.32 -19.19 -6.18
N PRO A 578 -19.49 -19.16 -5.53
CA PRO A 578 -19.77 -19.92 -4.30
C PRO A 578 -19.83 -21.45 -4.47
N PHE A 579 -19.71 -22.00 -5.68
CA PHE A 579 -19.97 -23.42 -5.95
C PHE A 579 -18.74 -24.33 -6.12
N GLY A 580 -17.51 -23.86 -5.92
CA GLY A 580 -16.35 -24.75 -5.88
C GLY A 580 -15.43 -24.55 -4.67
N ASP A 581 -14.68 -25.61 -4.41
CA ASP A 581 -13.68 -25.72 -3.35
C ASP A 581 -12.34 -26.00 -4.03
N PHE A 582 -11.88 -25.08 -4.87
CA PHE A 582 -10.57 -25.22 -5.48
C PHE A 582 -9.66 -24.05 -5.09
N ARG A 583 -8.37 -24.27 -5.30
CA ARG A 583 -7.27 -23.44 -4.83
C ARG A 583 -6.75 -22.56 -5.96
N ALA A 584 -6.19 -21.40 -5.64
CA ALA A 584 -5.56 -20.54 -6.64
C ALA A 584 -4.45 -21.32 -7.37
N SER A 585 -4.38 -21.26 -8.69
CA SER A 585 -3.40 -22.05 -9.46
C SER A 585 -2.46 -21.16 -10.29
N VAL A 586 -1.15 -21.27 -10.04
CA VAL A 586 -0.12 -20.44 -10.69
C VAL A 586 1.03 -21.30 -11.24
N ALA A 587 1.62 -20.85 -12.35
CA ALA A 587 2.81 -21.45 -12.95
C ALA A 587 3.91 -20.41 -13.19
N LEU A 588 5.06 -20.59 -12.52
CA LEU A 588 6.18 -19.67 -12.65
C LEU A 588 6.95 -19.87 -13.95
N THR A 589 7.29 -18.76 -14.58
CA THR A 589 7.95 -18.72 -15.90
C THR A 589 9.40 -18.24 -15.83
N ASP A 590 9.86 -17.86 -14.64
CA ASP A 590 11.25 -17.57 -14.32
C ASP A 590 11.72 -18.33 -13.07
N SER A 591 12.99 -18.14 -12.72
CA SER A 591 13.64 -18.75 -11.56
C SER A 591 13.96 -17.74 -10.46
N ALA A 592 13.30 -16.57 -10.46
CA ALA A 592 13.45 -15.62 -9.38
C ALA A 592 12.74 -16.13 -8.11
N HIS A 593 13.05 -15.52 -6.97
CA HIS A 593 12.31 -15.82 -5.74
C HIS A 593 10.94 -15.14 -5.80
N LEU A 594 9.90 -15.91 -5.50
CA LEU A 594 8.52 -15.47 -5.36
C LEU A 594 8.04 -15.76 -3.94
N ASP A 595 7.45 -14.78 -3.26
CA ASP A 595 6.89 -14.90 -1.92
C ASP A 595 5.40 -14.55 -1.94
N LEU A 596 4.54 -15.54 -2.19
CA LEU A 596 3.08 -15.40 -2.27
C LEU A 596 2.38 -15.31 -0.90
N SER A 597 3.12 -14.99 0.17
CA SER A 597 2.60 -15.17 1.53
C SER A 597 1.51 -14.15 1.90
N ASP A 598 1.60 -12.94 1.38
CA ASP A 598 0.63 -11.86 1.56
C ASP A 598 -0.50 -11.93 0.55
N GLU A 599 -0.22 -12.32 -0.69
CA GLU A 599 -1.22 -12.41 -1.76
C GLU A 599 -2.19 -13.58 -1.56
N LEU A 600 -1.73 -14.67 -0.95
CA LEU A 600 -2.55 -15.85 -0.63
C LEU A 600 -3.08 -15.83 0.81
N GLY A 601 -2.34 -15.27 1.78
CA GLY A 601 -2.73 -15.33 3.20
C GLY A 601 -2.87 -16.77 3.69
N ASP A 602 -4.04 -17.18 4.17
CA ASP A 602 -4.33 -18.57 4.58
C ASP A 602 -5.01 -19.39 3.46
N LEU A 603 -5.10 -18.86 2.24
CA LEU A 603 -5.68 -19.56 1.09
C LEU A 603 -4.69 -20.59 0.55
N GLY A 604 -5.14 -21.83 0.37
CA GLY A 604 -4.34 -22.86 -0.28
C GLY A 604 -4.17 -22.59 -1.78
N SER A 605 -3.06 -23.07 -2.35
CA SER A 605 -2.69 -22.86 -3.74
C SER A 605 -2.20 -24.13 -4.45
N PHE A 606 -2.23 -24.12 -5.78
CA PHE A 606 -1.50 -25.02 -6.66
C PHE A 606 -0.36 -24.22 -7.30
N VAL A 607 0.88 -24.62 -7.05
CA VAL A 607 2.07 -23.96 -7.57
C VAL A 607 2.85 -24.93 -8.46
N ALA A 608 3.12 -24.51 -9.69
CA ALA A 608 3.95 -25.25 -10.64
C ALA A 608 5.03 -24.37 -11.28
N GLY A 609 5.96 -24.99 -11.99
CA GLY A 609 7.02 -24.30 -12.74
C GLY A 609 7.09 -24.68 -14.21
N ASN A 610 7.21 -23.67 -15.07
CA ASN A 610 7.62 -23.80 -16.47
C ASN A 610 9.10 -23.45 -16.68
N ALA A 611 9.74 -22.81 -15.70
CA ALA A 611 11.17 -22.53 -15.67
C ALA A 611 11.98 -23.76 -15.20
N PHE A 612 13.32 -23.71 -15.33
CA PHE A 612 14.20 -24.77 -14.84
C PHE A 612 14.73 -24.40 -13.45
N GLY A 613 14.15 -24.97 -12.39
CA GLY A 613 14.38 -24.58 -11.01
C GLY A 613 13.56 -23.34 -10.64
N ILE A 614 12.61 -23.48 -9.71
CA ILE A 614 11.78 -22.40 -9.18
C ILE A 614 12.01 -22.22 -7.67
N ASP A 615 11.82 -21.00 -7.16
CA ASP A 615 12.03 -20.64 -5.75
C ASP A 615 10.78 -19.91 -5.23
N VAL A 616 9.93 -20.62 -4.50
CA VAL A 616 8.60 -20.12 -4.08
C VAL A 616 8.40 -20.25 -2.58
N LYS A 617 7.74 -19.26 -2.00
CA LYS A 617 7.14 -19.30 -0.66
C LYS A 617 5.65 -18.98 -0.77
N THR A 618 4.84 -19.65 0.05
CA THR A 618 3.39 -19.45 0.15
C THR A 618 2.98 -19.12 1.59
N GLY A 619 1.68 -18.86 1.77
CA GLY A 619 1.03 -18.46 3.02
C GLY A 619 0.67 -19.64 3.95
N GLY A 620 -0.36 -19.54 4.78
CA GLY A 620 -0.72 -20.56 5.78
C GLY A 620 -1.75 -21.61 5.33
N GLY A 621 -2.12 -21.61 4.05
CA GLY A 621 -3.13 -22.51 3.49
C GLY A 621 -2.58 -23.87 3.10
N ASP A 622 -3.45 -24.86 2.92
CA ASP A 622 -3.02 -26.17 2.41
C ASP A 622 -2.54 -26.02 0.95
N ASP A 623 -1.24 -26.13 0.70
CA ASP A 623 -0.64 -25.89 -0.62
C ASP A 623 -0.27 -27.19 -1.34
N GLU A 624 -0.29 -27.15 -2.68
CA GLU A 624 0.23 -28.22 -3.53
C GLU A 624 1.30 -27.67 -4.48
N PHE A 625 2.52 -28.18 -4.36
CA PHE A 625 3.67 -27.79 -5.14
C PHE A 625 4.10 -28.91 -6.09
N THR A 626 4.25 -28.58 -7.37
CA THR A 626 4.89 -29.44 -8.36
C THR A 626 6.14 -28.74 -8.92
N GLY A 627 7.30 -29.23 -8.50
CA GLY A 627 8.62 -28.80 -8.96
C GLY A 627 8.88 -29.12 -10.43
N THR A 628 10.09 -28.79 -10.87
CA THR A 628 10.56 -28.87 -12.25
C THR A 628 11.60 -30.00 -12.37
N ASP A 629 12.29 -30.10 -13.52
CA ASP A 629 13.48 -30.96 -13.65
C ASP A 629 14.77 -30.27 -13.12
N GLY A 630 14.64 -29.07 -12.55
CA GLY A 630 15.73 -28.29 -11.97
C GLY A 630 15.71 -28.34 -10.44
N ASN A 631 16.74 -27.77 -9.80
CA ASN A 631 16.79 -27.72 -8.34
C ASN A 631 15.78 -26.68 -7.81
N ASP A 632 14.69 -27.14 -7.22
CA ASP A 632 13.65 -26.26 -6.71
C ASP A 632 13.81 -25.93 -5.22
N ILE A 633 13.23 -24.80 -4.83
CA ILE A 633 13.11 -24.34 -3.44
C ILE A 633 11.64 -24.03 -3.19
N PHE A 634 11.05 -24.66 -2.17
CA PHE A 634 9.66 -24.39 -1.78
C PHE A 634 9.53 -24.21 -0.27
N LYS A 635 8.65 -23.29 0.16
CA LYS A 635 8.26 -23.08 1.55
C LYS A 635 6.74 -22.90 1.67
N GLY A 636 6.07 -23.91 2.20
CA GLY A 636 4.62 -23.93 2.44
C GLY A 636 4.17 -23.11 3.65
N SER A 637 5.06 -22.80 4.60
CA SER A 637 4.77 -22.05 5.84
C SER A 637 3.79 -22.77 6.80
N GLY A 638 2.50 -22.87 6.51
CA GLY A 638 1.52 -23.58 7.33
C GLY A 638 0.42 -24.18 6.47
N GLY A 639 -0.37 -25.12 7.01
CA GLY A 639 -1.27 -25.93 6.20
C GLY A 639 -0.77 -27.37 6.09
N ASN A 640 -1.59 -28.28 5.57
CA ASN A 640 -1.16 -29.65 5.25
C ASN A 640 -0.76 -29.69 3.78
N ASP A 641 0.54 -29.53 3.53
CA ASP A 641 1.04 -29.30 2.19
C ASP A 641 1.37 -30.60 1.46
N ILE A 642 1.27 -30.57 0.13
CA ILE A 642 1.67 -31.66 -0.77
C ILE A 642 2.79 -31.14 -1.68
N LEU A 643 4.02 -31.56 -1.43
CA LEU A 643 5.19 -31.10 -2.16
C LEU A 643 5.76 -32.23 -3.01
N ASN A 644 5.84 -32.05 -4.32
CA ASN A 644 6.49 -32.97 -5.24
C ASN A 644 7.66 -32.27 -5.95
N GLY A 645 8.88 -32.68 -5.62
CA GLY A 645 10.13 -32.13 -6.13
C GLY A 645 10.50 -32.50 -7.56
N ASN A 646 9.89 -33.55 -8.12
CA ASN A 646 10.26 -34.11 -9.42
C ASN A 646 11.75 -34.51 -9.54
N ALA A 647 12.58 -33.82 -10.32
CA ALA A 647 13.97 -34.21 -10.51
C ALA A 647 14.88 -33.03 -10.25
N GLY A 648 15.98 -33.22 -9.51
CA GLY A 648 16.88 -32.11 -9.22
C GLY A 648 17.69 -32.36 -7.95
N ASN A 649 17.82 -31.34 -7.11
CA ASN A 649 18.36 -31.43 -5.75
C ASN A 649 17.57 -30.42 -4.93
N GLU A 650 16.46 -30.88 -4.40
CA GLU A 650 15.37 -30.03 -3.94
C GLU A 650 15.61 -29.53 -2.52
N LYS A 651 15.04 -28.36 -2.21
CA LYS A 651 14.96 -27.83 -0.84
C LYS A 651 13.51 -27.53 -0.50
N LEU A 652 12.86 -28.46 0.17
CA LEU A 652 11.42 -28.40 0.44
C LEU A 652 11.18 -28.16 1.92
N THR A 653 10.28 -27.24 2.23
CA THR A 653 9.78 -26.94 3.57
C THR A 653 8.26 -26.98 3.48
N GLY A 654 7.60 -27.89 4.20
CA GLY A 654 6.15 -27.80 4.38
C GLY A 654 5.89 -26.68 5.38
N GLY A 655 5.91 -27.01 6.67
CA GLY A 655 5.99 -26.01 7.72
C GLY A 655 5.14 -26.45 8.89
N ALA A 656 4.13 -25.66 9.27
CA ALA A 656 3.19 -26.05 10.30
C ALA A 656 2.01 -26.84 9.73
N GLY A 657 1.96 -28.16 9.96
CA GLY A 657 0.80 -28.95 9.57
C GLY A 657 1.10 -30.44 9.50
N ASN A 658 0.48 -31.18 8.60
CA ASN A 658 0.90 -32.56 8.34
C ASN A 658 1.23 -32.66 6.87
N ASP A 659 2.51 -32.54 6.56
CA ASP A 659 2.94 -32.34 5.19
C ASP A 659 3.34 -33.65 4.52
N ALA A 660 3.13 -33.75 3.21
CA ALA A 660 3.60 -34.82 2.36
C ALA A 660 4.69 -34.26 1.44
N ILE A 661 5.94 -34.65 1.65
CA ILE A 661 7.09 -34.16 0.89
C ILE A 661 7.71 -35.32 0.12
N ASP A 662 7.60 -35.28 -1.20
CA ASP A 662 8.28 -36.18 -2.13
C ASP A 662 9.47 -35.43 -2.76
N GLY A 663 10.69 -35.83 -2.44
CA GLY A 663 11.90 -35.23 -3.01
C GLY A 663 12.11 -35.61 -4.47
N GLY A 664 11.64 -36.80 -4.87
CA GLY A 664 11.80 -37.31 -6.22
C GLY A 664 13.23 -37.77 -6.55
N ALA A 665 13.71 -37.43 -7.73
CA ALA A 665 14.97 -37.93 -8.26
C ALA A 665 16.11 -36.93 -8.04
N GLY A 666 16.96 -37.17 -7.05
CA GLY A 666 18.08 -36.29 -6.85
C GLY A 666 18.85 -36.48 -5.55
N ILE A 667 19.24 -35.35 -4.97
CA ILE A 667 19.77 -35.29 -3.60
C ILE A 667 18.97 -34.20 -2.88
N ASP A 668 18.01 -34.64 -2.11
CA ASP A 668 16.90 -33.79 -1.71
C ASP A 668 16.96 -33.51 -0.22
N THR A 669 16.59 -32.29 0.15
CA THR A 669 16.69 -31.81 1.53
C THR A 669 15.35 -31.27 1.99
N ALA A 670 14.72 -31.94 2.96
CA ALA A 670 13.63 -31.38 3.74
C ALA A 670 14.15 -30.46 4.84
N LEU A 671 13.53 -29.29 5.04
CA LEU A 671 13.93 -28.28 6.00
C LEU A 671 12.93 -28.23 7.16
N PHE A 672 13.44 -28.15 8.38
CA PHE A 672 12.66 -28.08 9.63
C PHE A 672 13.16 -26.91 10.49
N SER A 673 12.25 -26.15 11.08
CA SER A 673 12.57 -24.93 11.86
C SER A 673 13.10 -25.24 13.25
N GLY A 674 12.77 -26.40 13.81
CA GLY A 674 13.17 -26.83 15.15
C GLY A 674 14.53 -27.52 15.23
N ASN A 675 15.01 -27.73 16.45
CA ASN A 675 16.18 -28.57 16.71
C ASN A 675 15.82 -30.06 16.56
N PHE A 676 16.77 -30.89 16.11
CA PHE A 676 16.59 -32.33 15.87
C PHE A 676 15.96 -33.07 17.06
N ALA A 677 16.32 -32.71 18.29
CA ALA A 677 15.79 -33.34 19.50
C ALA A 677 14.27 -33.13 19.73
N ASN A 678 13.64 -32.20 19.02
CA ASN A 678 12.21 -31.91 19.13
C ASN A 678 11.33 -32.81 18.24
N TYR A 679 11.94 -33.64 17.38
CA TYR A 679 11.24 -34.47 16.41
C TYR A 679 11.29 -35.93 16.83
N SER A 680 10.17 -36.62 16.70
CA SER A 680 10.12 -38.08 16.75
C SER A 680 10.14 -38.67 15.35
N PHE A 681 10.85 -39.78 15.18
CA PHE A 681 11.03 -40.45 13.90
C PHE A 681 10.30 -41.80 13.87
N ALA A 682 9.57 -42.06 12.79
CA ALA A 682 9.00 -43.35 12.47
C ALA A 682 9.23 -43.67 10.98
N VAL A 683 9.02 -44.92 10.59
CA VAL A 683 9.05 -45.35 9.19
C VAL A 683 7.78 -46.14 8.91
N ASN A 684 7.09 -45.81 7.83
CA ASN A 684 5.89 -46.50 7.40
C ASN A 684 5.98 -46.82 5.91
N ASN A 685 5.95 -48.11 5.56
CA ASN A 685 6.07 -48.60 4.18
C ASN A 685 7.29 -48.15 3.36
N GLY A 686 8.29 -47.50 3.97
CA GLY A 686 9.47 -47.00 3.29
C GLY A 686 9.67 -45.51 3.54
N ASP A 687 8.57 -44.79 3.78
CA ASP A 687 8.54 -43.35 3.96
C ASP A 687 8.97 -42.98 5.38
N HIS A 688 9.67 -41.86 5.51
CA HIS A 688 10.13 -41.32 6.79
C HIS A 688 9.06 -40.41 7.39
N ILE A 689 8.61 -40.71 8.60
CA ILE A 689 7.62 -39.90 9.32
C ILE A 689 8.34 -39.12 10.41
N LEU A 690 8.26 -37.79 10.36
CA LEU A 690 8.80 -36.89 11.36
C LEU A 690 7.63 -36.21 12.07
N THR A 691 7.68 -36.12 13.40
CA THR A 691 6.59 -35.48 14.16
C THR A 691 7.14 -34.53 15.21
N SER A 692 6.62 -33.31 15.25
CA SER A 692 6.89 -32.32 16.29
C SER A 692 5.60 -31.62 16.75
N ALA A 693 5.68 -30.88 17.85
CA ALA A 693 4.53 -30.10 18.33
C ALA A 693 4.31 -28.80 17.55
N ALA A 694 5.34 -28.30 16.87
CA ALA A 694 5.29 -27.01 16.16
C ALA A 694 4.95 -27.18 14.67
N GLU A 695 5.47 -28.25 14.06
CA GLU A 695 5.36 -28.53 12.63
C GLU A 695 4.45 -29.73 12.33
N GLY A 696 3.81 -30.32 13.35
CA GLY A 696 2.90 -31.46 13.20
C GLY A 696 3.58 -32.74 12.69
N THR A 697 2.94 -33.49 11.78
CA THR A 697 3.38 -34.83 11.34
C THR A 697 3.64 -34.90 9.84
N ASP A 698 4.92 -34.91 9.48
CA ASP A 698 5.36 -34.84 8.09
C ASP A 698 5.79 -36.23 7.58
N THR A 699 5.40 -36.53 6.35
CA THR A 699 5.76 -37.75 5.63
C THR A 699 6.72 -37.39 4.51
N LEU A 700 7.94 -37.94 4.56
CA LEU A 700 8.98 -37.73 3.57
C LEU A 700 9.19 -39.00 2.73
N THR A 701 9.10 -38.85 1.42
CA THR A 701 9.37 -39.88 0.41
C THR A 701 10.51 -39.41 -0.47
N ASP A 702 11.45 -40.30 -0.80
CA ASP A 702 12.59 -40.00 -1.68
C ASP A 702 13.36 -38.71 -1.28
N VAL A 703 13.61 -38.52 0.03
CA VAL A 703 14.42 -37.40 0.58
C VAL A 703 15.68 -37.94 1.26
N GLU A 704 16.87 -37.48 0.84
CA GLU A 704 18.15 -37.91 1.42
C GLU A 704 18.51 -37.23 2.76
N PHE A 705 18.13 -35.96 2.94
CA PHE A 705 18.54 -35.17 4.10
C PHE A 705 17.37 -34.45 4.77
N ALA A 706 17.35 -34.47 6.10
CA ALA A 706 16.51 -33.57 6.91
C ALA A 706 17.40 -32.53 7.62
N ARG A 707 17.22 -31.25 7.32
CA ARG A 707 17.96 -30.15 7.92
C ARG A 707 17.16 -29.52 9.05
N PHE A 708 17.72 -29.55 10.25
CA PHE A 708 17.19 -28.94 11.47
C PHE A 708 17.96 -27.66 11.81
N ALA A 709 17.44 -26.87 12.75
CA ALA A 709 18.11 -25.64 13.20
C ALA A 709 19.52 -25.88 13.79
N ASP A 710 19.73 -27.05 14.40
CA ASP A 710 20.96 -27.44 15.09
C ASP A 710 21.81 -28.48 14.35
N GLY A 711 21.48 -28.86 13.11
CA GLY A 711 22.28 -29.80 12.33
C GLY A 711 21.55 -30.44 11.15
N ILE A 712 22.16 -31.46 10.55
CA ILE A 712 21.62 -32.20 9.42
C ILE A 712 21.56 -33.68 9.78
N TYR A 713 20.41 -34.31 9.53
CA TYR A 713 20.23 -35.75 9.58
C TYR A 713 20.31 -36.33 8.17
N ASP A 714 21.13 -37.38 8.01
CA ASP A 714 21.30 -38.12 6.77
C ASP A 714 20.53 -39.45 6.88
N PHE A 715 19.50 -39.63 6.05
CA PHE A 715 18.65 -40.83 6.07
C PHE A 715 19.38 -42.08 5.56
N ALA A 716 20.36 -41.91 4.66
CA ALA A 716 21.14 -43.03 4.13
C ALA A 716 22.14 -43.58 5.16
N THR A 717 22.70 -42.71 6.02
CA THR A 717 23.63 -43.12 7.08
C THR A 717 23.00 -43.25 8.46
N GLU A 718 21.73 -42.87 8.61
CA GLU A 718 21.00 -42.78 9.87
C GLU A 718 21.77 -41.98 10.95
N SER A 719 22.41 -40.87 10.53
CA SER A 719 23.31 -40.11 11.39
C SER A 719 23.00 -38.62 11.42
N PHE A 720 22.97 -38.06 12.63
CA PHE A 720 22.84 -36.62 12.86
C PHE A 720 24.22 -35.95 12.98
N THR A 721 24.45 -34.93 12.16
CA THR A 721 25.64 -34.08 12.21
C THR A 721 25.27 -32.70 12.77
N PRO A 722 25.64 -32.37 14.03
CA PRO A 722 25.34 -31.08 14.63
C PRO A 722 26.05 -29.92 13.92
N LYS A 723 25.40 -28.75 13.88
CA LYS A 723 25.99 -27.48 13.42
C LYS A 723 27.13 -27.07 14.36
N SER A 724 28.32 -26.76 13.81
CA SER A 724 29.51 -26.42 14.61
C SER A 724 29.42 -25.02 15.23
N ASN A 725 29.84 -24.88 16.50
CA ASN A 725 29.96 -23.57 17.18
C ASN A 725 30.96 -22.64 16.47
N ALA A 726 30.54 -21.43 16.14
CA ALA A 726 31.42 -20.37 15.67
C ALA A 726 32.39 -19.96 16.79
N ALA A 727 33.55 -19.42 16.43
CA ALA A 727 34.52 -18.91 17.39
C ALA A 727 34.31 -17.40 17.63
N PRO A 728 34.70 -16.85 18.80
CA PRO A 728 34.62 -15.42 19.05
C PRO A 728 35.49 -14.63 18.06
N THR A 729 34.91 -13.60 17.44
CA THR A 729 35.57 -12.75 16.43
C THR A 729 35.70 -11.30 16.91
N ASN A 730 36.48 -10.50 16.18
CA ASN A 730 36.65 -9.06 16.42
C ASN A 730 37.14 -8.69 17.83
N VAL A 731 38.09 -9.46 18.37
CA VAL A 731 38.75 -9.20 19.67
C VAL A 731 39.55 -7.89 19.60
N GLN A 732 39.13 -6.90 20.38
CA GLN A 732 39.71 -5.55 20.37
C GLN A 732 39.75 -4.91 21.76
N LEU A 733 40.60 -3.89 21.90
CA LEU A 733 40.71 -3.05 23.10
C LEU A 733 40.36 -1.61 22.72
N SER A 734 39.44 -0.99 23.47
CA SER A 734 38.88 0.33 23.12
C SER A 734 39.89 1.48 23.04
N LYS A 735 41.10 1.31 23.58
CA LYS A 735 42.20 2.30 23.53
C LYS A 735 43.54 1.60 23.70
N THR A 736 44.50 1.91 22.83
CA THR A 736 45.80 1.22 22.71
C THR A 736 47.00 2.18 22.82
N ALA A 737 46.84 3.31 23.50
CA ALA A 737 47.94 4.23 23.79
C ALA A 737 47.73 4.93 25.14
N LEU A 738 48.81 5.12 25.91
CA LEU A 738 48.82 5.91 27.14
C LEU A 738 50.17 6.59 27.38
N SER A 739 50.16 7.67 28.15
CA SER A 739 51.35 8.42 28.51
C SER A 739 52.17 7.66 29.56
N GLU A 740 53.50 7.79 29.56
CA GLU A 740 54.34 7.06 30.52
C GLU A 740 54.12 7.49 31.98
N ASP A 741 53.70 8.74 32.18
CA ASP A 741 53.32 9.31 33.48
C ASP A 741 51.92 8.86 33.98
N THR A 742 51.26 7.95 33.26
CA THR A 742 49.93 7.44 33.64
C THR A 742 50.00 6.73 34.99
N PRO A 743 49.19 7.13 35.99
CA PRO A 743 49.18 6.49 37.30
C PRO A 743 48.81 5.00 37.23
N ILE A 744 49.43 4.19 38.08
CA ILE A 744 49.06 2.77 38.23
C ILE A 744 47.57 2.62 38.61
N TRP A 745 46.99 1.49 38.20
CA TRP A 745 45.56 1.17 38.30
C TRP A 745 44.60 2.01 37.45
N THR A 746 45.12 2.80 36.51
CA THR A 746 44.31 3.50 35.51
C THR A 746 43.79 2.53 34.46
N THR A 747 42.52 2.68 34.04
CA THR A 747 41.96 1.90 32.93
C THR A 747 42.55 2.36 31.60
N VAL A 748 43.13 1.41 30.87
CA VAL A 748 43.65 1.60 29.52
C VAL A 748 42.50 1.56 28.53
N GLY A 749 41.73 0.46 28.53
CA GLY A 749 40.60 0.26 27.62
C GLY A 749 39.72 -0.92 28.03
N LEU A 750 38.56 -1.04 27.38
CA LEU A 750 37.61 -2.14 27.51
C LEU A 750 37.88 -3.19 26.43
N LEU A 751 37.97 -4.46 26.82
CA LEU A 751 38.00 -5.57 25.88
C LEU A 751 36.59 -5.88 25.38
N SER A 752 36.46 -6.07 24.07
CA SER A 752 35.24 -6.52 23.41
C SER A 752 35.54 -7.50 22.28
N ALA A 753 34.55 -8.32 21.98
CA ALA A 753 34.52 -9.29 20.89
C ALA A 753 33.04 -9.57 20.53
N LYS A 754 32.80 -10.27 19.42
CA LYS A 754 31.48 -10.70 18.98
C LYS A 754 31.45 -12.22 18.81
N ASP A 755 30.32 -12.81 19.14
CA ASP A 755 30.04 -14.21 18.85
C ASP A 755 28.84 -14.31 17.91
N ALA A 756 28.93 -15.16 16.89
CA ALA A 756 27.89 -15.28 15.87
C ALA A 756 26.70 -16.12 16.37
N ASP A 757 26.93 -17.00 17.36
CA ASP A 757 25.91 -17.85 17.98
C ASP A 757 25.25 -17.17 19.18
N GLY A 758 25.76 -15.99 19.60
CA GLY A 758 25.24 -15.21 20.73
C GLY A 758 25.71 -15.70 22.10
N ASP A 759 26.72 -16.57 22.15
CA ASP A 759 27.24 -17.14 23.40
C ASP A 759 27.88 -16.07 24.30
N THR A 760 27.83 -16.27 25.62
CA THR A 760 28.37 -15.31 26.60
C THR A 760 29.91 -15.34 26.63
N LEU A 761 30.54 -14.18 26.43
CA LEU A 761 31.99 -14.08 26.28
C LEU A 761 32.74 -13.84 27.61
N THR A 762 33.76 -14.66 27.85
CA THR A 762 34.70 -14.53 28.97
C THR A 762 36.07 -14.08 28.47
N TYR A 763 36.64 -13.08 29.15
CA TYR A 763 37.93 -12.47 28.80
C TYR A 763 39.00 -12.87 29.82
N THR A 764 40.17 -13.27 29.34
CA THR A 764 41.32 -13.62 30.18
C THR A 764 42.56 -12.90 29.66
N LEU A 765 43.39 -12.39 30.57
CA LEU A 765 44.70 -11.85 30.22
C LEU A 765 45.73 -12.95 30.41
N LEU A 766 46.31 -13.41 29.30
CA LEU A 766 47.32 -14.47 29.28
C LEU A 766 48.72 -13.91 29.52
N ASP A 767 48.99 -12.71 28.97
CA ASP A 767 50.25 -11.99 29.17
C ASP A 767 49.97 -10.50 29.38
N GLY A 768 50.37 -9.98 30.53
CA GLY A 768 50.25 -8.57 30.92
C GLY A 768 51.47 -7.71 30.60
N ALA A 769 52.37 -8.19 29.72
CA ALA A 769 53.63 -7.57 29.36
C ALA A 769 54.48 -7.26 30.59
N ASP A 770 55.00 -8.29 31.27
CA ASP A 770 55.79 -8.17 32.51
C ASP A 770 55.07 -7.43 33.66
N ASP A 771 53.79 -7.76 33.89
CA ASP A 771 52.93 -7.18 34.94
C ASP A 771 52.69 -5.66 34.78
N HIS A 772 52.94 -5.07 33.61
CA HIS A 772 52.58 -3.67 33.35
C HIS A 772 51.06 -3.49 33.21
N PHE A 773 50.34 -4.54 32.82
CA PHE A 773 48.89 -4.54 32.69
C PHE A 773 48.23 -5.72 33.42
N ARG A 774 47.03 -5.48 33.97
CA ARG A 774 46.15 -6.48 34.57
C ARG A 774 44.74 -6.36 34.04
N LEU A 775 43.97 -7.43 34.21
CA LEU A 775 42.56 -7.48 33.85
C LEU A 775 41.70 -7.27 35.11
N LYS A 776 40.70 -6.39 35.02
CA LYS A 776 39.67 -6.18 36.05
C LYS A 776 38.29 -6.23 35.39
N GLY A 777 37.61 -7.35 35.52
CA GLY A 777 36.42 -7.64 34.70
C GLY A 777 36.83 -7.79 33.23
N ASN A 778 36.27 -6.97 32.35
CA ASN A 778 36.69 -6.87 30.94
C ASN A 778 37.54 -5.62 30.65
N ARG A 779 38.14 -4.98 31.66
CA ARG A 779 38.97 -3.77 31.49
C ARG A 779 40.44 -4.07 31.70
N ILE A 780 41.29 -3.63 30.78
CA ILE A 780 42.74 -3.61 30.97
C ILE A 780 43.12 -2.39 31.81
N VAL A 781 43.87 -2.61 32.87
CA VAL A 781 44.36 -1.55 33.78
C VAL A 781 45.88 -1.61 33.89
N THR A 782 46.54 -0.47 34.04
CA THR A 782 47.98 -0.41 34.36
C THR A 782 48.24 -0.99 35.75
N SER A 783 49.31 -1.74 35.96
CA SER A 783 49.71 -2.29 37.28
C SER A 783 51.16 -2.02 37.66
N LYS A 784 51.93 -1.42 36.74
CA LYS A 784 53.30 -0.96 36.94
C LYS A 784 53.47 0.38 36.20
N ALA A 785 54.42 1.21 36.66
CA ALA A 785 54.75 2.44 35.96
C ALA A 785 55.31 2.12 34.56
N LEU A 786 55.00 2.97 33.60
CA LEU A 786 55.53 2.90 32.24
C LEU A 786 56.74 3.84 32.15
N ASP A 787 57.62 3.55 31.20
CA ASP A 787 58.86 4.30 30.94
C ASP A 787 59.14 4.16 29.44
N TYR A 788 59.02 5.27 28.71
CA TYR A 788 59.13 5.33 27.25
C TYR A 788 60.56 5.03 26.78
N GLU A 789 61.57 5.52 27.51
CA GLU A 789 62.99 5.29 27.26
C GLU A 789 63.34 3.81 27.39
N THR A 790 62.68 3.10 28.30
CA THR A 790 62.81 1.64 28.47
C THR A 790 62.03 0.86 27.41
N ALA A 791 60.74 1.17 27.22
CA ALA A 791 59.87 0.46 26.28
C ALA A 791 58.78 1.37 25.71
N LYS A 792 58.90 1.67 24.41
CA LYS A 792 57.95 2.54 23.68
C LYS A 792 56.57 1.91 23.45
N SER A 793 56.44 0.61 23.69
CA SER A 793 55.17 -0.11 23.60
C SER A 793 55.26 -1.41 24.40
N HIS A 794 54.09 -1.93 24.74
CA HIS A 794 53.92 -3.21 25.40
C HIS A 794 52.87 -4.02 24.64
N THR A 795 53.17 -5.28 24.35
CA THR A 795 52.20 -6.18 23.75
C THR A 795 51.61 -7.07 24.83
N ILE A 796 50.30 -7.00 25.02
CA ILE A 796 49.56 -7.93 25.88
C ILE A 796 48.96 -9.05 25.05
N LYS A 797 48.79 -10.22 25.65
CA LYS A 797 48.08 -11.34 25.02
C LYS A 797 46.80 -11.64 25.79
N VAL A 798 45.67 -11.57 25.12
CA VAL A 798 44.34 -11.82 25.70
C VAL A 798 43.70 -13.04 25.05
N ALA A 799 42.90 -13.78 25.81
CA ALA A 799 42.04 -14.85 25.32
C ALA A 799 40.57 -14.46 25.53
N VAL A 800 39.75 -14.71 24.51
CA VAL A 800 38.30 -14.60 24.57
C VAL A 800 37.70 -15.97 24.30
N SER A 801 36.80 -16.42 25.18
CA SER A 801 36.10 -17.69 25.01
C SER A 801 34.60 -17.51 25.14
N ASP A 802 33.85 -18.20 24.29
CA ASP A 802 32.39 -18.40 24.37
C ASP A 802 32.00 -19.58 25.30
N GLY A 803 32.98 -20.24 25.93
CA GLY A 803 32.80 -21.44 26.76
C GLY A 803 33.08 -22.77 26.05
N LYS A 804 33.16 -22.78 24.71
CA LYS A 804 33.45 -23.97 23.87
C LYS A 804 34.73 -23.77 23.05
N VAL A 805 34.87 -22.62 22.40
CA VAL A 805 36.02 -22.20 21.59
C VAL A 805 36.72 -21.02 22.27
N THR A 806 38.05 -20.97 22.19
CA THR A 806 38.86 -19.86 22.73
C THR A 806 39.74 -19.29 21.64
N VAL A 807 39.72 -17.96 21.47
CA VAL A 807 40.55 -17.22 20.54
C VAL A 807 41.52 -16.34 21.30
N GLU A 808 42.81 -16.47 20.99
CA GLU A 808 43.86 -15.64 21.56
C GLU A 808 44.24 -14.49 20.60
N LYS A 809 44.50 -13.31 21.15
CA LYS A 809 44.91 -12.13 20.38
C LYS A 809 45.99 -11.34 21.11
N GLU A 810 47.03 -10.97 20.38
CA GLU A 810 48.01 -9.99 20.82
C GLU A 810 47.53 -8.57 20.49
N ILE A 811 47.61 -7.68 21.48
CA ILE A 811 47.23 -6.27 21.38
C ILE A 811 48.41 -5.43 21.84
N THR A 812 48.94 -4.59 20.96
CA THR A 812 50.02 -3.64 21.29
C THR A 812 49.45 -2.35 21.85
N ILE A 813 49.96 -1.94 23.01
CA ILE A 813 49.65 -0.71 23.71
C ILE A 813 50.89 0.18 23.62
N ASN A 814 50.77 1.34 22.98
CA ASN A 814 51.87 2.29 22.80
C ASN A 814 52.04 3.19 24.04
N VAL A 815 53.29 3.43 24.42
CA VAL A 815 53.67 4.38 25.48
C VAL A 815 54.02 5.71 24.81
N LEU A 816 53.56 6.83 25.36
CA LEU A 816 53.86 8.18 24.87
C LEU A 816 54.88 8.86 25.79
N ASP A 817 55.90 9.47 25.16
CA ASP A 817 57.10 10.10 25.76
C ASP A 817 56.81 11.40 26.56
N VAL A 818 57.47 11.53 27.71
CA VAL A 818 57.50 12.65 28.65
C VAL A 818 58.95 12.91 29.20
N ASN A 819 59.88 13.44 28.39
CA ASN A 819 61.21 14.02 28.76
C ASN A 819 61.69 14.08 30.26
N GLU A 820 62.77 13.33 30.63
CA GLU A 820 63.54 13.46 31.92
C GLU A 820 65.08 13.78 31.81
N ALA A 821 65.85 13.72 32.94
CA ALA A 821 67.28 14.13 33.07
C ALA A 821 68.28 12.95 33.35
N PRO A 822 69.62 13.03 33.04
CA PRO A 822 70.55 11.86 32.95
C PRO A 822 71.36 11.40 34.22
N VAL A 823 71.89 10.14 34.23
CA VAL A 823 72.52 9.36 35.37
C VAL A 823 74.05 9.01 35.19
N ASN A 824 74.82 8.80 36.29
CA ASN A 824 76.30 8.57 36.41
C ASN A 824 76.80 7.10 36.20
N GLN A 825 78.02 6.83 35.66
CA GLN A 825 78.52 5.49 35.24
C GLN A 825 79.75 4.93 36.01
N ALA A 826 80.19 3.69 35.68
CA ALA A 826 81.28 2.93 36.34
C ALA A 826 82.65 2.97 35.62
N PRO A 827 83.80 2.73 36.31
CA PRO A 827 85.13 2.70 35.67
C PRO A 827 85.35 1.59 34.64
N ILE A 828 85.94 1.94 33.49
CA ILE A 828 86.16 1.07 32.33
C ILE A 828 87.66 0.89 31.99
N LYS A 829 87.98 -0.02 31.04
CA LYS A 829 89.34 -0.26 30.50
C LYS A 829 90.40 -0.75 31.52
N LEU A 830 90.04 -1.75 32.32
CA LEU A 830 90.97 -2.38 33.25
C LEU A 830 92.13 -3.06 32.49
N SER A 831 93.36 -2.83 32.93
CA SER A 831 94.57 -3.42 32.32
C SER A 831 95.67 -3.65 33.35
N PHE A 832 96.55 -4.61 33.07
CA PHE A 832 97.71 -4.94 33.89
C PHE A 832 99.00 -4.92 33.07
N SER A 833 100.05 -4.32 33.61
CA SER A 833 101.24 -3.95 32.81
C SER A 833 102.14 -5.12 32.37
N ARG A 834 101.92 -6.35 32.86
CA ARG A 834 102.83 -7.50 32.67
C ARG A 834 102.04 -8.78 32.39
N SER A 835 102.62 -9.65 31.57
CA SER A 835 102.01 -10.93 31.14
C SER A 835 102.80 -12.16 31.56
N SER A 836 103.96 -11.99 32.22
CA SER A 836 104.75 -13.12 32.73
C SER A 836 105.66 -12.72 33.88
N ILE A 837 106.05 -13.71 34.68
CA ILE A 837 107.01 -13.61 35.78
C ILE A 837 107.90 -14.86 35.79
N SER A 838 109.19 -14.71 36.08
CA SER A 838 110.07 -15.87 36.25
C SER A 838 109.89 -16.50 37.63
N GLU A 839 110.11 -17.81 37.74
CA GLU A 839 110.21 -18.45 39.05
C GLU A 839 111.44 -17.98 39.84
N ASN A 840 111.55 -18.39 41.10
CA ASN A 840 112.67 -18.04 41.99
C ASN A 840 112.88 -16.52 42.25
N VAL A 841 111.90 -15.68 41.91
CA VAL A 841 111.90 -14.26 42.27
C VAL A 841 111.74 -14.08 43.79
N ALA A 842 112.49 -13.14 44.37
CA ALA A 842 112.40 -12.86 45.80
C ALA A 842 110.97 -12.42 46.21
N ILE A 843 110.52 -12.85 47.39
CA ILE A 843 109.24 -12.41 47.96
C ILE A 843 109.26 -10.89 48.16
N GLY A 844 108.18 -10.21 47.76
CA GLY A 844 108.04 -8.75 47.76
C GLY A 844 108.40 -8.09 46.43
N THR A 845 108.80 -8.86 45.43
CA THR A 845 109.14 -8.35 44.09
C THR A 845 107.91 -7.76 43.41
N SER A 846 108.11 -6.60 42.77
CA SER A 846 107.09 -5.95 41.94
C SER A 846 106.81 -6.75 40.68
N VAL A 847 105.56 -7.20 40.51
CA VAL A 847 105.11 -7.94 39.33
C VAL A 847 104.65 -6.98 38.22
N GLY A 848 103.72 -6.07 38.53
CA GLY A 848 103.16 -5.12 37.57
C GLY A 848 102.21 -4.10 38.21
N LEU A 849 101.63 -3.21 37.40
CA LEU A 849 100.70 -2.15 37.80
C LEU A 849 99.32 -2.34 37.14
N LEU A 850 98.26 -2.05 37.89
CA LEU A 850 96.87 -2.00 37.45
C LEU A 850 96.47 -0.58 37.02
N SER A 851 95.67 -0.45 35.96
CA SER A 851 95.11 0.83 35.49
C SER A 851 93.71 0.69 34.86
N ALA A 852 92.88 1.74 34.97
CA ALA A 852 91.51 1.85 34.47
C ALA A 852 91.12 3.35 34.34
N VAL A 853 89.99 3.64 33.70
CA VAL A 853 89.49 4.99 33.40
C VAL A 853 88.06 5.15 33.93
N ASP A 854 87.81 6.19 34.72
CA ASP A 854 86.47 6.62 35.11
C ASP A 854 85.86 7.50 33.99
N PRO A 855 84.67 7.16 33.42
CA PRO A 855 84.07 7.90 32.31
C PRO A 855 83.82 9.39 32.62
N GLU A 856 83.57 9.70 33.89
CA GLU A 856 83.33 11.05 34.40
C GLU A 856 84.61 11.74 34.91
N GLY A 857 85.77 11.08 34.83
CA GLY A 857 87.08 11.64 35.16
C GLY A 857 87.49 11.53 36.64
N GLY A 858 86.76 10.73 37.43
CA GLY A 858 87.03 10.43 38.84
C GLY A 858 88.26 9.55 39.10
N THR A 859 88.65 9.45 40.38
CA THR A 859 89.79 8.62 40.81
C THR A 859 89.37 7.16 41.01
N VAL A 860 90.10 6.23 40.39
CA VAL A 860 89.84 4.79 40.50
C VAL A 860 90.62 4.16 41.66
N LYS A 861 89.94 3.36 42.50
CA LYS A 861 90.53 2.54 43.57
C LYS A 861 90.50 1.06 43.22
N TRP A 862 91.42 0.29 43.83
CA TRP A 862 91.63 -1.13 43.51
C TRP A 862 91.54 -2.04 44.74
N ARG A 863 91.04 -3.26 44.53
CA ARG A 863 91.19 -4.39 45.45
C ARG A 863 91.42 -5.69 44.68
N LEU A 864 92.02 -6.67 45.33
CA LEU A 864 92.06 -8.05 44.82
C LEU A 864 90.90 -8.83 45.42
N THR A 865 90.18 -9.56 44.58
CA THR A 865 89.18 -10.54 45.01
C THR A 865 89.72 -11.96 44.93
N ASP A 866 90.74 -12.20 44.11
CA ASP A 866 91.56 -13.40 44.07
C ASP A 866 93.03 -12.97 44.01
N ASP A 867 93.87 -13.49 44.90
CA ASP A 867 95.30 -13.18 45.01
C ASP A 867 96.23 -14.32 44.51
N ALA A 868 95.70 -15.20 43.65
CA ALA A 868 96.38 -16.36 43.09
C ALA A 868 96.88 -17.31 44.19
N ASP A 869 95.96 -17.82 45.00
CA ASP A 869 96.24 -18.70 46.15
C ASP A 869 97.28 -18.13 47.14
N GLY A 870 97.23 -16.81 47.38
CA GLY A 870 98.15 -16.12 48.28
C GLY A 870 99.53 -15.82 47.70
N ILE A 871 99.76 -16.06 46.40
CA ILE A 871 101.05 -15.76 45.74
C ILE A 871 101.23 -14.26 45.54
N PHE A 872 100.15 -13.50 45.37
CA PHE A 872 100.22 -12.06 45.17
C PHE A 872 99.68 -11.25 46.36
N LYS A 873 100.06 -9.97 46.39
CA LYS A 873 99.44 -8.94 47.22
C LYS A 873 99.35 -7.63 46.45
N LEU A 874 98.35 -6.82 46.80
CA LEU A 874 98.17 -5.48 46.26
C LEU A 874 98.75 -4.43 47.23
N VAL A 875 99.55 -3.52 46.68
CA VAL A 875 100.04 -2.33 47.40
C VAL A 875 99.76 -1.11 46.52
N GLY A 876 98.72 -0.33 46.86
CA GLY A 876 98.21 0.72 45.97
C GLY A 876 97.56 0.09 44.74
N ASN A 877 98.07 0.40 43.54
CA ASN A 877 97.68 -0.25 42.28
C ASN A 877 98.76 -1.23 41.77
N LYS A 878 99.66 -1.69 42.64
CA LYS A 878 100.82 -2.49 42.28
C LYS A 878 100.71 -3.91 42.82
N ILE A 879 100.89 -4.91 41.96
CA ILE A 879 100.94 -6.32 42.34
C ILE A 879 102.36 -6.70 42.72
N GLN A 880 102.53 -7.34 43.88
CA GLN A 880 103.81 -7.84 44.38
C GLN A 880 103.72 -9.31 44.77
N THR A 881 104.84 -10.04 44.67
CA THR A 881 104.93 -11.42 45.17
C THR A 881 104.84 -11.44 46.70
N LYS A 882 104.11 -12.42 47.23
CA LYS A 882 103.87 -12.68 48.65
C LYS A 882 104.36 -14.08 49.05
N ALA A 883 104.39 -15.02 48.10
CA ALA A 883 104.99 -16.34 48.24
C ALA A 883 106.02 -16.62 47.14
N ALA A 884 106.80 -17.69 47.29
CA ALA A 884 107.69 -18.18 46.25
C ALA A 884 106.87 -18.73 45.07
N ILE A 885 107.42 -18.62 43.86
CA ILE A 885 106.84 -19.15 42.63
C ILE A 885 107.77 -20.25 42.14
N ASP A 886 107.20 -21.41 41.84
CA ASP A 886 107.84 -22.64 41.41
C ASP A 886 107.19 -23.05 40.08
N TYR A 887 107.97 -23.09 38.99
CA TYR A 887 107.48 -23.37 37.65
C TYR A 887 107.03 -24.84 37.51
N GLU A 888 107.77 -25.79 38.10
CA GLU A 888 107.40 -27.20 38.12
C GLU A 888 106.03 -27.42 38.77
N SER A 889 105.64 -26.56 39.72
CA SER A 889 104.31 -26.59 40.32
C SER A 889 103.23 -25.93 39.47
N THR A 890 103.47 -24.74 38.91
CA THR A 890 102.46 -24.04 38.10
C THR A 890 103.09 -23.17 37.02
N HIS A 891 102.57 -23.33 35.80
CA HIS A 891 103.07 -22.65 34.62
C HIS A 891 102.32 -21.33 34.34
N SER A 892 101.26 -21.04 35.09
CA SER A 892 100.49 -19.79 34.98
C SER A 892 99.82 -19.42 36.30
N LEU A 893 99.75 -18.12 36.58
CA LEU A 893 99.11 -17.57 37.77
C LEU A 893 98.03 -16.58 37.34
N THR A 894 96.80 -16.78 37.81
CA THR A 894 95.67 -15.87 37.56
C THR A 894 95.26 -15.20 38.86
N PHE A 895 94.98 -13.90 38.82
CA PHE A 895 94.44 -13.14 39.95
C PHE A 895 93.33 -12.20 39.46
N THR A 896 92.34 -11.90 40.30
CA THR A 896 91.20 -11.03 39.95
C THR A 896 91.33 -9.68 40.67
N ALA A 897 91.22 -8.59 39.92
CA ALA A 897 91.22 -7.24 40.48
C ALA A 897 89.95 -6.44 40.10
N GLU A 898 89.43 -5.69 41.08
CA GLU A 898 88.27 -4.82 40.92
C GLU A 898 88.67 -3.34 40.98
N ALA A 899 88.19 -2.57 40.01
CA ALA A 899 88.25 -1.12 39.96
C ALA A 899 86.90 -0.53 40.43
N TYR A 900 86.93 0.52 41.25
CA TYR A 900 85.71 1.22 41.67
C TYR A 900 85.89 2.73 41.81
N ASP A 901 84.83 3.48 41.52
CA ASP A 901 84.77 4.94 41.59
C ASP A 901 84.40 5.46 43.00
N ALA A 902 84.17 6.76 43.13
CA ALA A 902 83.72 7.37 44.38
C ALA A 902 82.24 7.13 44.70
N ALA A 903 81.41 6.85 43.70
CA ALA A 903 79.98 6.52 43.83
C ALA A 903 79.74 5.05 44.22
N GLY A 904 80.78 4.22 44.17
CA GLY A 904 80.74 2.80 44.49
C GLY A 904 80.44 1.91 43.29
N ASN A 905 80.42 2.44 42.07
CA ASN A 905 80.26 1.64 40.87
C ASN A 905 81.54 0.84 40.60
N ILE A 906 81.40 -0.44 40.26
CA ILE A 906 82.51 -1.40 40.20
C ILE A 906 82.67 -2.03 38.82
N THR A 907 83.88 -2.44 38.48
CA THR A 907 84.19 -3.33 37.35
C THR A 907 85.31 -4.29 37.74
N SER A 908 85.18 -5.57 37.38
CA SER A 908 86.09 -6.65 37.77
C SER A 908 86.78 -7.27 36.55
N HIS A 909 88.03 -7.73 36.69
CA HIS A 909 88.75 -8.43 35.62
C HIS A 909 89.81 -9.42 36.15
N ASP A 910 89.93 -10.56 35.48
CA ASP A 910 90.96 -11.57 35.74
C ASP A 910 92.23 -11.30 34.92
N PHE A 911 93.39 -11.37 35.56
CA PHE A 911 94.70 -11.20 34.93
C PHE A 911 95.54 -12.45 35.08
N THR A 912 95.94 -13.04 33.96
CA THR A 912 96.79 -14.24 33.93
C THR A 912 98.23 -13.87 33.54
N LEU A 913 99.19 -14.35 34.31
CA LEU A 913 100.62 -14.31 34.00
C LEU A 913 101.14 -15.71 33.69
N ALA A 914 101.99 -15.84 32.67
CA ALA A 914 102.80 -17.04 32.48
C ALA A 914 103.99 -17.07 33.47
N VAL A 915 104.25 -18.21 34.11
CA VAL A 915 105.47 -18.44 34.88
C VAL A 915 106.56 -18.89 33.92
N LYS A 916 107.78 -18.36 34.04
CA LYS A 916 108.92 -18.75 33.20
C LYS A 916 109.92 -19.57 33.99
N ASP A 917 110.21 -20.76 33.47
CA ASP A 917 111.23 -21.71 33.93
C ASP A 917 112.63 -21.06 33.98
N ILE A 918 113.37 -21.33 35.05
CA ILE A 918 114.80 -21.11 35.20
C ILE A 918 115.49 -22.46 35.47
N PHE A 919 116.18 -22.99 34.45
CA PHE A 919 116.88 -24.29 34.49
C PHE A 919 117.67 -24.61 35.78
N GLU A 920 117.31 -25.73 36.41
CA GLU A 920 117.97 -26.30 37.59
C GLU A 920 118.69 -27.64 37.24
N PRO A 921 120.04 -27.75 37.29
CA PRO A 921 120.74 -28.98 36.91
C PRO A 921 120.54 -30.13 37.91
N SER A 922 120.17 -31.32 37.40
CA SER A 922 119.89 -32.54 38.18
C SER A 922 121.14 -33.17 38.81
N SER A 923 120.99 -33.75 40.01
CA SER A 923 122.04 -34.56 40.66
C SER A 923 121.50 -35.91 41.16
N LEU A 924 122.10 -37.00 40.66
CA LEU A 924 122.16 -38.34 41.26
C LEU A 924 123.63 -38.75 41.08
N LEU A 925 124.42 -39.30 42.01
CA LEU A 925 124.32 -39.74 43.40
C LEU A 925 125.76 -40.18 43.77
N HIS A 926 126.27 -39.92 44.98
CA HIS A 926 127.32 -40.69 45.69
C HIS A 926 127.60 -39.95 47.02
N ASP A 927 127.48 -40.53 48.21
CA ASP A 927 127.92 -41.88 48.57
C ASP A 927 126.88 -42.65 49.40
N ALA A 928 126.42 -43.77 48.84
CA ALA A 928 126.40 -45.05 49.54
C ALA A 928 126.43 -46.17 48.48
N LEU A 929 127.53 -46.92 48.43
CA LEU A 929 127.50 -48.31 48.02
C LEU A 929 127.93 -49.12 49.27
N ILE A 930 126.96 -49.65 50.02
CA ILE A 930 126.96 -50.82 50.94
C ILE A 930 125.55 -51.01 51.47
#